data_AF-A0A0Q8T325-F1
#
_entry.id   AF-A0A0Q8T325-F1
#
_cell.length_a   1.000
_cell.length_b   1.000
_cell.length_c   1.000
_cell.angle_alpha   90.00
_cell.angle_beta   90.00
_cell.angle_gamma   90.00
#
_symmetry.space_group_name_H-M   'P 1'
#
loop_
_entity.id
_entity.type
_entity.pdbx_description
1 polymer ?
#
loop_
_entity_poly.entity_id
_entity_poly.type
_entity_poly.pdbx_seq_one_letter_code
_entity_poly.pdbx_strand_id
1 'polypeptide(L)'
;MRATASRGFWRESVLALAASALVLLLAWAATFTRPWHALEFKTFDVLTALSAPQRSAYPVVILAIDEPSFQELQQHWPFPRSLHARLIERVHADGAAVIGMDVVFADPSGEEEDAALERAVATAAPVVLASAREKIDSGNATLWTEVPPLQRLLAAGGQAGSSLVQPDDDFVVRRAFGDEDSLAMHMARRVAGVGAKDLRSAEWLAYRGPRGSFDTRSYYQALEPGLLPPGFFKDKIVLVGRSALSASDLESRRADMFNSPFGSAGGDRLFPGVELQATQVDNLLAGDGLRSAPGHWTPVLLLLMVPLVILAGRRLHTGWAVVLMAALVAAMALASWLLFAHARLWWPPLMPMAAALGLTGATALVIYATVRQRAQQTRAMFAQYVPPEVVARLVAEPELMRLGGEVREVTIMFTDLANFTTLSEQLSAEQTVELLSGYFDAMTPIIHASGGTVDKFIGDAVMAFWGAPLDDARHAEHAVHAALDMQKAMEPLVAALRARGLPPLQMRIGLHTGRVVVGNVGSQQRFSYTVIGDAVNLAARLEGANKAFGTGILLSQATARQLPAFLPVRVLDEVIVKGRAEPVRVFTLCADSEACTLSAAALDAFQAGDAFAAAAHLDQLLQRCPGDPAALRLRTRVTEAAALPAGAPWPTAVALDKL
;
A
#
# COMPACT_ATOMS: atom_id res chain seq x y z
N MET A 1 14.61 30.06 -4.35
CA MET A 1 13.59 29.04 -4.69
C MET A 1 14.05 27.96 -5.68
N ARG A 2 14.96 28.20 -6.65
CA ARG A 2 15.43 27.13 -7.58
C ARG A 2 16.31 26.03 -6.93
N ALA A 3 17.12 26.37 -5.92
CA ALA A 3 18.03 25.42 -5.27
C ALA A 3 17.31 24.36 -4.41
N THR A 4 16.20 24.70 -3.75
CA THR A 4 15.42 23.78 -2.91
C THR A 4 14.60 22.77 -3.73
N ALA A 5 14.11 23.16 -4.91
CA ALA A 5 13.44 22.24 -5.84
C ALA A 5 14.40 21.15 -6.38
N SER A 6 15.66 21.51 -6.65
CA SER A 6 16.67 20.56 -7.16
C SER A 6 17.08 19.48 -6.15
N ARG A 7 17.12 19.80 -4.85
CA ARG A 7 17.46 18.85 -3.78
C ARG A 7 16.36 17.83 -3.52
N GLY A 8 15.08 18.25 -3.60
CA GLY A 8 13.94 17.34 -3.52
C GLY A 8 13.91 16.34 -4.67
N PHE A 9 14.19 16.81 -5.88
CA PHE A 9 14.26 15.99 -7.10
C PHE A 9 15.34 14.89 -7.01
N TRP A 10 16.51 15.24 -6.48
CA TRP A 10 17.61 14.27 -6.33
C TRP A 10 17.27 13.18 -5.30
N ARG A 11 16.70 13.57 -4.15
CA ARG A 11 16.37 12.62 -3.08
C ARG A 11 15.30 11.60 -3.50
N GLU A 12 14.27 12.04 -4.22
CA GLU A 12 13.24 11.14 -4.77
C GLU A 12 13.81 10.16 -5.81
N SER A 13 14.76 10.62 -6.65
CA SER A 13 15.40 9.76 -7.65
C SER A 13 16.22 8.65 -7.00
N VAL A 14 16.98 9.00 -5.97
CA VAL A 14 17.80 8.05 -5.20
C VAL A 14 16.92 7.03 -4.48
N LEU A 15 15.83 7.46 -3.84
CA LEU A 15 14.89 6.56 -3.18
C LEU A 15 14.18 5.62 -4.17
N ALA A 16 13.75 6.14 -5.32
CA ALA A 16 13.14 5.31 -6.37
C ALA A 16 14.11 4.29 -6.95
N LEU A 17 15.38 4.66 -7.15
CA LEU A 17 16.44 3.74 -7.59
C LEU A 17 16.75 2.67 -6.54
N ALA A 18 16.86 3.05 -5.26
CA ALA A 18 17.09 2.10 -4.17
C ALA A 18 15.92 1.11 -4.03
N ALA A 19 14.68 1.60 -4.10
CA ALA A 19 13.50 0.75 -4.07
C ALA A 19 13.43 -0.17 -5.31
N SER A 20 13.81 0.33 -6.48
CA SER A 20 13.91 -0.46 -7.71
C SER A 20 14.96 -1.58 -7.59
N ALA A 21 16.14 -1.26 -7.06
CA ALA A 21 17.20 -2.25 -6.83
C ALA A 21 16.75 -3.34 -5.84
N LEU A 22 16.03 -2.97 -4.78
CA LEU A 22 15.45 -3.93 -3.84
C LEU A 22 14.43 -4.84 -4.52
N VAL A 23 13.53 -4.31 -5.35
CA VAL A 23 12.57 -5.12 -6.12
C VAL A 23 13.28 -6.10 -7.03
N LEU A 24 14.30 -5.65 -7.77
CA LEU A 24 15.06 -6.52 -8.66
C LEU A 24 15.80 -7.62 -7.88
N LEU A 25 16.36 -7.29 -6.72
CA LEU A 25 17.00 -8.26 -5.84
C LEU A 25 16.00 -9.29 -5.30
N LEU A 26 14.80 -8.86 -4.90
CA LEU A 26 13.74 -9.76 -4.44
C LEU A 26 13.22 -10.66 -5.56
N ALA A 27 13.01 -10.10 -6.76
CA ALA A 27 12.61 -10.86 -7.93
C ALA A 27 13.68 -11.90 -8.31
N TRP A 28 14.96 -11.51 -8.29
CA TRP A 28 16.07 -12.41 -8.52
C TRP A 28 16.16 -13.51 -7.45
N ALA A 29 16.04 -13.16 -6.16
CA ALA A 29 16.02 -14.13 -5.06
C ALA A 29 14.85 -15.13 -5.19
N ALA A 30 13.68 -14.66 -5.65
CA ALA A 30 12.52 -15.51 -5.87
C ALA A 30 12.80 -16.59 -6.94
N THR A 31 13.64 -16.31 -7.95
CA THR A 31 13.99 -17.30 -8.98
C THR A 31 14.71 -18.54 -8.46
N PHE A 32 15.25 -18.51 -7.24
CA PHE A 32 15.88 -19.69 -6.61
C PHE A 32 14.89 -20.53 -5.79
N THR A 33 13.61 -20.17 -5.77
CA THR A 33 12.59 -20.84 -4.95
C THR A 33 11.77 -21.83 -5.77
N ARG A 34 11.40 -22.97 -5.17
CA ARG A 34 10.53 -23.96 -5.82
C ARG A 34 9.17 -23.40 -6.30
N PRO A 35 8.46 -22.56 -5.51
CA PRO A 35 7.19 -21.97 -5.97
C PRO A 35 7.33 -21.13 -7.23
N TRP A 36 8.47 -20.42 -7.38
CA TRP A 36 8.74 -19.65 -8.59
C TRP A 36 8.85 -20.55 -9.82
N HIS A 37 9.67 -21.60 -9.74
CA HIS A 37 9.81 -22.56 -10.84
C HIS A 37 8.48 -23.25 -11.17
N ALA A 38 7.65 -23.58 -10.17
CA ALA A 38 6.33 -24.16 -10.41
C ALA A 38 5.42 -23.22 -11.22
N LEU A 39 5.41 -21.91 -10.91
CA LEU A 39 4.64 -20.92 -11.67
C LEU A 39 5.20 -20.70 -13.08
N GLU A 40 6.52 -20.63 -13.23
CA GLU A 40 7.19 -20.48 -14.52
C GLU A 40 6.93 -21.71 -15.43
N PHE A 41 6.93 -22.93 -14.88
CA PHE A 41 6.58 -24.11 -15.65
C PHE A 41 5.11 -24.17 -16.03
N LYS A 42 4.21 -23.56 -15.25
CA LYS A 42 2.82 -23.38 -15.68
C LYS A 42 2.69 -22.44 -16.86
N THR A 43 3.51 -21.39 -16.96
CA THR A 43 3.49 -20.55 -18.16
C THR A 43 4.01 -21.31 -19.37
N PHE A 44 5.05 -22.15 -19.23
CA PHE A 44 5.47 -23.09 -20.29
C PHE A 44 4.33 -24.01 -20.73
N ASP A 45 3.58 -24.56 -19.77
CA ASP A 45 2.46 -25.47 -20.04
C ASP A 45 1.38 -24.80 -20.90
N VAL A 46 1.00 -23.57 -20.52
CA VAL A 46 0.02 -22.77 -21.25
C VAL A 46 0.52 -22.43 -22.66
N LEU A 47 1.78 -22.00 -22.82
CA LEU A 47 2.31 -21.69 -24.15
C LEU A 47 2.36 -22.93 -25.04
N THR A 48 2.68 -24.10 -24.48
CA THR A 48 2.67 -25.39 -25.18
C THR A 48 1.27 -25.71 -25.69
N ALA A 49 0.26 -25.65 -24.80
CA ALA A 49 -1.12 -25.93 -25.16
C ALA A 49 -1.66 -24.99 -26.26
N LEU A 50 -1.27 -23.72 -26.23
CA LEU A 50 -1.70 -22.71 -27.20
C LEU A 50 -0.96 -22.78 -28.56
N SER A 51 0.25 -23.34 -28.59
CA SER A 51 1.15 -23.24 -29.75
C SER A 51 1.41 -24.58 -30.46
N ALA A 52 0.95 -25.70 -29.90
CA ALA A 52 1.16 -27.01 -30.48
C ALA A 52 0.45 -27.15 -31.84
N PRO A 53 1.13 -27.69 -32.88
CA PRO A 53 0.61 -27.73 -34.27
C PRO A 53 -0.56 -28.70 -34.51
N GLN A 54 -0.92 -29.51 -33.52
CA GLN A 54 -1.96 -30.55 -33.56
C GLN A 54 -1.69 -31.69 -34.57
N ARG A 55 -0.44 -31.83 -35.03
CA ARG A 55 0.01 -32.91 -35.94
C ARG A 55 1.53 -33.06 -35.96
N SER A 56 2.00 -34.25 -36.31
CA SER A 56 3.41 -34.55 -36.59
C SER A 56 3.89 -33.87 -37.87
N ALA A 57 5.17 -33.52 -37.95
CA ALA A 57 5.80 -33.03 -39.18
C ALA A 57 6.30 -34.18 -40.08
N TYR A 58 6.68 -35.30 -39.47
CA TYR A 58 7.16 -36.53 -40.12
C TYR A 58 6.13 -37.66 -40.00
N PRO A 59 6.15 -38.66 -40.89
CA PRO A 59 5.24 -39.79 -40.86
C PRO A 59 5.65 -40.80 -39.76
N VAL A 60 5.51 -40.38 -38.51
CA VAL A 60 5.73 -41.21 -37.33
C VAL A 60 4.44 -41.95 -36.96
N VAL A 61 4.52 -43.26 -36.84
CA VAL A 61 3.42 -44.14 -36.44
C VAL A 61 3.78 -44.82 -35.13
N ILE A 62 2.84 -44.82 -34.20
CA ILE A 62 2.97 -45.51 -32.93
C ILE A 62 2.17 -46.81 -33.01
N LEU A 63 2.83 -47.94 -32.76
CA LEU A 63 2.21 -49.23 -32.50
C LEU A 63 2.09 -49.43 -30.98
N ALA A 64 0.91 -49.08 -30.48
CA ALA A 64 0.58 -49.08 -29.07
C ALA A 64 0.33 -50.49 -28.56
N ILE A 65 1.12 -50.93 -27.59
CA ILE A 65 0.82 -52.11 -26.76
C ILE A 65 -0.21 -51.66 -25.74
N ASP A 66 -1.47 -51.88 -26.09
CA ASP A 66 -2.65 -51.36 -25.43
C ASP A 66 -3.64 -52.47 -25.02
N GLU A 67 -4.73 -52.08 -24.36
CA GLU A 67 -5.76 -53.00 -23.88
C GLU A 67 -6.37 -53.88 -25.00
N PRO A 68 -6.76 -53.33 -26.18
CA PRO A 68 -7.15 -54.15 -27.32
C PRO A 68 -6.11 -55.20 -27.72
N SER A 69 -4.82 -54.85 -27.68
CA SER A 69 -3.76 -55.80 -28.04
C SER A 69 -3.65 -56.98 -27.07
N PHE A 70 -3.88 -56.77 -25.77
CA PHE A 70 -3.92 -57.86 -24.79
C PHE A 70 -5.14 -58.77 -25.03
N GLN A 71 -6.30 -58.17 -25.34
CA GLN A 71 -7.56 -58.89 -25.53
C GLN A 71 -7.55 -59.75 -26.81
N GLU A 72 -7.16 -59.16 -27.95
CA GLU A 72 -7.20 -59.84 -29.25
C GLU A 72 -6.10 -60.91 -29.37
N LEU A 73 -4.89 -60.63 -28.87
CA LEU A 73 -3.80 -61.60 -28.91
C LEU A 73 -3.91 -62.68 -27.83
N GLN A 74 -4.77 -62.48 -26.82
CA GLN A 74 -4.92 -63.35 -25.64
C GLN A 74 -3.58 -63.63 -24.94
N GLN A 75 -2.74 -62.59 -24.84
CA GLN A 75 -1.43 -62.65 -24.20
C GLN A 75 -1.36 -61.72 -22.98
N HIS A 76 -0.47 -62.03 -22.05
CA HIS A 76 -0.14 -61.15 -20.93
C HIS A 76 1.23 -60.48 -21.15
N TRP A 77 1.49 -59.38 -20.45
CA TRP A 77 2.81 -58.77 -20.47
C TRP A 77 3.80 -59.59 -19.62
N PRO A 78 5.07 -59.78 -20.03
CA PRO A 78 5.66 -59.39 -21.32
C PRO A 78 5.24 -60.31 -22.48
N PHE A 79 5.06 -59.73 -23.67
CA PHE A 79 4.77 -60.52 -24.88
C PHE A 79 5.96 -61.40 -25.28
N PRO A 80 5.70 -62.61 -25.83
CA PRO A 80 6.74 -63.47 -26.42
C PRO A 80 7.59 -62.74 -27.47
N ARG A 81 8.89 -63.06 -27.50
CA ARG A 81 9.85 -62.47 -28.45
C ARG A 81 9.52 -62.85 -29.89
N SER A 82 8.91 -64.01 -30.11
CA SER A 82 8.36 -64.44 -31.40
C SER A 82 7.26 -63.51 -31.93
N LEU A 83 6.45 -62.89 -31.07
CA LEU A 83 5.46 -61.87 -31.49
C LEU A 83 6.13 -60.57 -31.92
N HIS A 84 7.17 -60.14 -31.20
CA HIS A 84 7.97 -58.98 -31.59
C HIS A 84 8.73 -59.23 -32.90
N ALA A 85 9.27 -60.43 -33.10
CA ALA A 85 9.91 -60.86 -34.34
C ALA A 85 8.95 -60.76 -35.54
N ARG A 86 7.76 -61.36 -35.43
CA ARG A 86 6.71 -61.28 -36.46
C ARG A 86 6.31 -59.84 -36.79
N LEU A 87 6.23 -58.99 -35.76
CA LEU A 87 5.89 -57.58 -35.96
C LEU A 87 6.98 -56.88 -36.77
N ILE A 88 8.24 -57.03 -36.36
CA ILE A 88 9.40 -56.44 -37.04
C ILE A 88 9.45 -56.90 -38.51
N GLU A 89 9.28 -58.20 -38.76
CA GLU A 89 9.24 -58.77 -40.11
C GLU A 89 8.10 -58.18 -40.95
N ARG A 90 6.88 -58.08 -40.39
CA ARG A 90 5.70 -57.55 -41.09
C ARG A 90 5.85 -56.06 -41.43
N VAL A 91 6.33 -55.27 -40.48
CA VAL A 91 6.57 -53.83 -40.63
C VAL A 91 7.70 -53.58 -41.64
N HIS A 92 8.76 -54.38 -41.60
CA HIS A 92 9.84 -54.33 -42.58
C HIS A 92 9.35 -54.68 -43.99
N ALA A 93 8.60 -55.77 -44.15
CA ALA A 93 8.07 -56.21 -45.44
C ALA A 93 7.14 -55.16 -46.10
N ASP A 94 6.51 -54.31 -45.29
CA ASP A 94 5.67 -53.20 -45.77
C ASP A 94 6.48 -51.95 -46.17
N GLY A 95 7.79 -51.92 -45.89
CA GLY A 95 8.72 -50.87 -46.29
C GLY A 95 8.98 -49.78 -45.25
N ALA A 96 8.92 -50.08 -43.95
CA ALA A 96 9.25 -49.10 -42.91
C ALA A 96 10.69 -48.58 -43.01
N ALA A 97 10.87 -47.28 -42.74
CA ALA A 97 12.17 -46.61 -42.82
C ALA A 97 13.08 -46.96 -41.64
N VAL A 98 12.51 -47.03 -40.44
CA VAL A 98 13.19 -47.42 -39.19
C VAL A 98 12.15 -47.98 -38.21
N ILE A 99 12.56 -48.95 -37.39
CA ILE A 99 11.71 -49.56 -36.36
C ILE A 99 12.35 -49.30 -35.01
N GLY A 100 11.67 -48.54 -34.15
CA GLY A 100 12.05 -48.30 -32.77
C GLY A 100 11.24 -49.14 -31.81
N MET A 101 11.91 -49.97 -31.03
CA MET A 101 11.30 -50.79 -29.98
C MET A 101 11.53 -50.10 -28.64
N ASP A 102 10.51 -49.39 -28.14
CA ASP A 102 10.45 -48.89 -26.76
C ASP A 102 10.00 -50.02 -25.81
N VAL A 103 10.74 -51.12 -25.89
CA VAL A 103 10.61 -52.33 -25.09
C VAL A 103 12.01 -52.82 -24.78
N VAL A 104 12.30 -53.00 -23.50
CA VAL A 104 13.63 -53.41 -23.04
C VAL A 104 13.79 -54.92 -23.17
N PHE A 105 14.87 -55.32 -23.84
CA PHE A 105 15.23 -56.71 -24.10
C PHE A 105 16.59 -57.07 -23.48
N ALA A 106 16.77 -56.79 -22.19
CA ALA A 106 18.05 -56.96 -21.48
C ALA A 106 18.29 -58.40 -21.00
N ASP A 107 17.24 -59.06 -20.51
CA ASP A 107 17.34 -60.41 -19.95
C ASP A 107 17.06 -61.49 -21.01
N PRO A 108 17.77 -62.64 -20.96
CA PRO A 108 17.47 -63.81 -21.77
C PRO A 108 16.06 -64.35 -21.49
N SER A 109 15.40 -64.83 -22.54
CA SER A 109 14.13 -65.56 -22.44
C SER A 109 14.38 -67.06 -22.70
N GLY A 110 13.65 -67.68 -23.63
CA GLY A 110 13.97 -69.01 -24.16
C GLY A 110 14.84 -68.92 -25.43
N GLU A 111 15.69 -69.92 -25.68
CA GLU A 111 16.58 -69.89 -26.85
C GLU A 111 15.81 -69.77 -28.18
N GLU A 112 14.69 -70.47 -28.34
CA GLU A 112 13.84 -70.35 -29.54
C GLU A 112 13.23 -68.96 -29.70
N GLU A 113 12.82 -68.34 -28.58
CA GLU A 113 12.22 -67.01 -28.54
C GLU A 113 13.26 -65.91 -28.85
N ASP A 114 14.42 -65.96 -28.19
CA ASP A 114 15.51 -65.02 -28.43
C ASP A 114 16.10 -65.16 -29.84
N ALA A 115 16.24 -66.39 -30.36
CA ALA A 115 16.69 -66.65 -31.72
C ALA A 115 15.68 -66.17 -32.78
N ALA A 116 14.37 -66.20 -32.49
CA ALA A 116 13.36 -65.65 -33.39
C ALA A 116 13.51 -64.13 -33.54
N LEU A 117 13.67 -63.42 -32.43
CA LEU A 117 13.87 -61.98 -32.43
C LEU A 117 15.22 -61.57 -33.02
N GLU A 118 16.29 -62.33 -32.73
CA GLU A 118 17.62 -62.14 -33.32
C GLU A 118 17.56 -62.20 -34.86
N ARG A 119 16.90 -63.23 -35.43
CA ARG A 119 16.72 -63.36 -36.89
C ARG A 119 15.93 -62.20 -37.49
N ALA A 120 14.87 -61.76 -36.82
CA ALA A 120 14.07 -60.63 -37.29
C ALA A 120 14.91 -59.33 -37.29
N VAL A 121 15.67 -59.05 -36.23
CA VAL A 121 16.56 -57.89 -36.15
C VAL A 121 17.65 -57.95 -37.24
N ALA A 122 18.20 -59.13 -37.53
CA ALA A 122 19.23 -59.30 -38.55
C ALA A 122 18.76 -59.07 -40.00
N THR A 123 17.47 -59.28 -40.27
CA THR A 123 16.93 -59.28 -41.63
C THR A 123 16.03 -58.08 -41.95
N ALA A 124 15.58 -57.36 -40.93
CA ALA A 124 14.63 -56.26 -41.07
C ALA A 124 15.29 -54.90 -41.37
N ALA A 125 14.43 -53.87 -41.48
CA ALA A 125 14.83 -52.47 -41.51
C ALA A 125 15.62 -52.13 -40.25
N PRO A 126 16.44 -51.06 -40.23
CA PRO A 126 17.22 -50.69 -39.05
C PRO A 126 16.36 -50.68 -37.78
N VAL A 127 16.70 -51.58 -36.85
CA VAL A 127 15.98 -51.72 -35.57
C VAL A 127 16.78 -51.02 -34.47
N VAL A 128 16.12 -50.09 -33.78
CA VAL A 128 16.65 -49.43 -32.58
C VAL A 128 15.90 -49.99 -31.37
N LEU A 129 16.62 -50.44 -30.36
CA LEU A 129 16.11 -51.15 -29.18
C LEU A 129 16.34 -50.29 -27.94
N ALA A 130 15.33 -50.16 -27.08
CA ALA A 130 15.44 -49.42 -25.83
C ALA A 130 16.39 -50.10 -24.82
N SER A 131 17.25 -49.29 -24.21
CA SER A 131 18.04 -49.66 -23.03
C SER A 131 17.27 -49.38 -21.75
N ALA A 132 17.40 -50.24 -20.73
CA ALA A 132 16.85 -49.99 -19.40
C ALA A 132 17.80 -49.15 -18.54
N ARG A 133 17.28 -48.60 -17.44
CA ARG A 133 18.10 -48.03 -16.37
C ARG A 133 17.86 -48.79 -15.07
N GLU A 134 18.89 -49.45 -14.56
CA GLU A 134 18.81 -50.19 -13.30
C GLU A 134 19.53 -49.46 -12.18
N LYS A 135 18.91 -49.51 -11.00
CA LYS A 135 19.50 -49.01 -9.75
C LYS A 135 20.39 -50.10 -9.17
N ILE A 136 21.70 -49.95 -9.31
CA ILE A 136 22.68 -50.80 -8.65
C ILE A 136 23.00 -50.20 -7.28
N ASP A 137 22.39 -50.75 -6.23
CA ASP A 137 22.76 -50.44 -4.85
C ASP A 137 24.03 -51.23 -4.50
N SER A 138 25.18 -50.56 -4.64
CA SER A 138 26.43 -51.04 -4.05
C SER A 138 26.47 -50.62 -2.58
N GLY A 139 27.06 -51.42 -1.69
CA GLY A 139 27.07 -51.16 -0.24
C GLY A 139 27.56 -49.78 0.23
N ASN A 140 28.22 -49.01 -0.65
CA ASN A 140 28.70 -47.64 -0.41
C ASN A 140 28.07 -46.57 -1.32
N ALA A 141 27.29 -46.93 -2.35
CA ALA A 141 26.66 -45.97 -3.28
C ALA A 141 25.53 -46.60 -4.10
N THR A 142 24.47 -45.82 -4.32
CA THR A 142 23.48 -46.08 -5.36
C THR A 142 24.00 -45.55 -6.70
N LEU A 143 24.24 -46.42 -7.68
CA LEU A 143 24.54 -46.02 -9.06
C LEU A 143 23.37 -46.38 -9.97
N TRP A 144 22.98 -45.48 -10.86
CA TRP A 144 22.03 -45.79 -11.93
C TRP A 144 22.82 -46.13 -13.20
N THR A 145 22.76 -47.38 -13.63
CA THR A 145 23.49 -47.87 -14.81
C THR A 145 22.52 -48.17 -15.93
N GLU A 146 22.88 -47.79 -17.16
CA GLU A 146 22.13 -48.22 -18.33
C GLU A 146 22.45 -49.68 -18.65
N VAL A 147 21.40 -50.47 -18.79
CA VAL A 147 21.45 -51.89 -19.14
C VAL A 147 21.06 -52.02 -20.61
N PRO A 148 22.01 -52.33 -21.51
CA PRO A 148 21.71 -52.45 -22.93
C PRO A 148 20.87 -53.71 -23.21
N PRO A 149 20.24 -53.78 -24.40
CA PRO A 149 19.65 -55.01 -24.90
C PRO A 149 20.65 -56.17 -24.98
N LEU A 150 20.13 -57.39 -25.03
CA LEU A 150 20.93 -58.61 -25.19
C LEU A 150 21.99 -58.45 -26.29
N GLN A 151 23.23 -58.81 -25.96
CA GLN A 151 24.37 -58.66 -26.86
C GLN A 151 24.16 -59.34 -28.22
N ARG A 152 23.42 -60.45 -28.26
CA ARG A 152 23.08 -61.15 -29.51
C ARG A 152 22.21 -60.31 -30.46
N LEU A 153 21.30 -59.48 -29.92
CA LEU A 153 20.47 -58.58 -30.72
C LEU A 153 21.30 -57.42 -31.29
N LEU A 154 22.29 -56.94 -30.52
CA LEU A 154 23.22 -55.92 -30.98
C LEU A 154 24.17 -56.49 -32.05
N ALA A 155 24.67 -57.71 -31.86
CA ALA A 155 25.50 -58.42 -32.85
C ALA A 155 24.74 -58.70 -34.16
N ALA A 156 23.43 -58.92 -34.08
CA ALA A 156 22.54 -59.04 -35.24
C ALA A 156 22.32 -57.71 -36.00
N GLY A 157 22.85 -56.58 -35.52
CA GLY A 157 22.74 -55.28 -36.18
C GLY A 157 21.74 -54.33 -35.53
N GLY A 158 21.10 -54.73 -34.43
CA GLY A 158 20.29 -53.85 -33.60
C GLY A 158 21.12 -52.74 -32.95
N GLN A 159 20.55 -51.56 -32.81
CA GLN A 159 21.20 -50.44 -32.10
C GLN A 159 20.54 -50.22 -30.75
N ALA A 160 21.33 -50.12 -29.69
CA ALA A 160 20.82 -49.75 -28.37
C ALA A 160 20.62 -48.23 -28.32
N GLY A 161 19.54 -47.76 -27.69
CA GLY A 161 19.37 -46.36 -27.36
C GLY A 161 18.55 -46.16 -26.09
N SER A 162 18.90 -45.17 -25.28
CA SER A 162 18.20 -44.88 -24.02
C SER A 162 16.78 -44.34 -24.31
N SER A 163 15.74 -44.99 -23.78
CA SER A 163 14.37 -44.47 -23.81
C SER A 163 14.01 -43.67 -22.55
N LEU A 164 15.03 -43.21 -21.82
CA LEU A 164 14.84 -42.47 -20.58
C LEU A 164 14.06 -41.18 -20.81
N VAL A 165 13.07 -40.98 -19.96
CA VAL A 165 12.31 -39.73 -19.85
C VAL A 165 12.54 -39.19 -18.44
N GLN A 166 12.91 -37.90 -18.35
CA GLN A 166 13.13 -37.24 -17.07
C GLN A 166 12.00 -36.23 -16.81
N PRO A 167 11.04 -36.55 -15.92
CA PRO A 167 10.04 -35.58 -15.51
C PRO A 167 10.65 -34.49 -14.62
N ASP A 168 10.05 -33.31 -14.62
CA ASP A 168 10.34 -32.24 -13.67
C ASP A 168 9.80 -32.59 -12.26
N ASP A 169 10.08 -31.76 -11.26
CA ASP A 169 9.65 -31.94 -9.86
C ASP A 169 8.13 -32.11 -9.69
N ASP A 170 7.32 -31.63 -10.65
CA ASP A 170 5.86 -31.77 -10.68
C ASP A 170 5.37 -32.98 -11.51
N PHE A 171 6.28 -33.89 -11.84
CA PHE A 171 6.06 -35.11 -12.64
C PHE A 171 5.67 -34.86 -14.09
N VAL A 172 5.67 -33.61 -14.57
CA VAL A 172 5.41 -33.27 -15.97
C VAL A 172 6.70 -33.32 -16.76
N VAL A 173 6.65 -33.85 -17.97
CA VAL A 173 7.83 -33.93 -18.85
C VAL A 173 7.86 -32.71 -19.77
N ARG A 174 8.83 -31.82 -19.60
CA ARG A 174 9.01 -30.64 -20.47
C ARG A 174 10.33 -30.62 -21.20
N ARG A 175 11.35 -31.26 -20.63
CA ARG A 175 12.71 -31.30 -21.17
C ARG A 175 12.87 -32.45 -22.14
N ALA A 176 13.58 -32.21 -23.23
CA ALA A 176 13.98 -33.28 -24.12
C ALA A 176 15.19 -34.02 -23.51
N PHE A 177 15.27 -35.33 -23.74
CA PHE A 177 16.42 -36.11 -23.31
C PHE A 177 17.54 -35.93 -24.34
N GLY A 178 18.54 -35.13 -23.99
CA GLY A 178 19.56 -34.65 -24.92
C GLY A 178 20.76 -35.55 -25.14
N ASP A 179 20.66 -36.85 -24.85
CA ASP A 179 21.77 -37.80 -25.00
C ASP A 179 21.96 -38.21 -26.47
N GLU A 180 23.22 -38.26 -26.90
CA GLU A 180 23.62 -38.68 -28.26
C GLU A 180 23.32 -40.16 -28.51
N ASP A 181 23.18 -40.94 -27.43
CA ASP A 181 22.84 -42.36 -27.43
C ASP A 181 21.36 -42.62 -27.07
N SER A 182 20.50 -41.61 -27.17
CA SER A 182 19.06 -41.80 -26.97
C SER A 182 18.39 -42.59 -28.11
N LEU A 183 17.32 -43.32 -27.77
CA LEU A 183 16.50 -44.07 -28.73
C LEU A 183 16.06 -43.16 -29.89
N ALA A 184 15.54 -41.97 -29.55
CA ALA A 184 15.09 -40.99 -30.51
C ALA A 184 16.22 -40.48 -31.43
N MET A 185 17.42 -40.23 -30.89
CA MET A 185 18.57 -39.79 -31.69
C MET A 185 19.02 -40.87 -32.68
N HIS A 186 19.13 -42.12 -32.25
CA HIS A 186 19.48 -43.23 -33.15
C HIS A 186 18.47 -43.40 -34.29
N MET A 187 17.17 -43.33 -33.99
CA MET A 187 16.13 -43.38 -35.01
C MET A 187 16.21 -42.19 -35.98
N ALA A 188 16.37 -40.97 -35.46
CA ALA A 188 16.48 -39.78 -36.28
C ALA A 188 17.70 -39.82 -37.20
N ARG A 189 18.87 -40.27 -36.71
CA ARG A 189 20.09 -40.43 -37.52
C ARG A 189 19.90 -41.43 -38.65
N ARG A 190 19.16 -42.53 -38.41
CA ARG A 190 18.87 -43.54 -39.43
C ARG A 190 18.00 -42.99 -40.55
N VAL A 191 17.00 -42.19 -40.21
CA VAL A 191 16.11 -41.55 -41.19
C VAL A 191 16.81 -40.41 -41.93
N ALA A 192 17.59 -39.59 -41.22
CA ALA A 192 18.29 -38.43 -41.80
C ALA A 192 19.46 -38.82 -42.72
N GLY A 193 20.03 -40.02 -42.56
CA GLY A 193 21.13 -40.52 -43.39
C GLY A 193 22.35 -39.58 -43.36
N VAL A 194 22.70 -38.99 -44.50
CA VAL A 194 23.85 -38.06 -44.62
C VAL A 194 23.63 -36.78 -43.80
N GLY A 195 22.38 -36.35 -43.60
CA GLY A 195 22.01 -35.20 -42.77
C GLY A 195 22.09 -35.43 -41.26
N ALA A 196 22.45 -36.64 -40.82
CA ALA A 196 22.53 -37.00 -39.41
C ALA A 196 23.49 -36.12 -38.58
N LYS A 197 24.50 -35.50 -39.21
CA LYS A 197 25.47 -34.62 -38.54
C LYS A 197 24.89 -33.26 -38.13
N ASP A 198 23.77 -32.87 -38.74
CA ASP A 198 23.13 -31.57 -38.48
C ASP A 198 22.04 -31.67 -37.41
N LEU A 199 21.70 -32.89 -36.96
CA LEU A 199 20.76 -33.13 -35.87
C LEU A 199 21.32 -32.54 -34.58
N ARG A 200 20.48 -31.81 -33.84
CA ARG A 200 20.83 -31.23 -32.54
C ARG A 200 19.73 -31.55 -31.55
N SER A 201 20.12 -32.02 -30.37
CA SER A 201 19.18 -32.19 -29.26
C SER A 201 18.52 -30.87 -28.90
N ALA A 202 17.21 -30.94 -28.64
CA ALA A 202 16.47 -29.83 -28.08
C ALA A 202 16.75 -29.75 -26.57
N GLU A 203 16.56 -28.57 -25.97
CA GLU A 203 16.56 -28.45 -24.51
C GLU A 203 15.17 -28.78 -23.96
N TRP A 204 14.13 -28.39 -24.69
CA TRP A 204 12.73 -28.55 -24.32
C TRP A 204 11.96 -29.26 -25.44
N LEU A 205 10.97 -30.06 -25.04
CA LEU A 205 10.07 -30.75 -25.97
C LEU A 205 9.13 -29.75 -26.63
N ALA A 206 9.15 -29.69 -27.96
CA ALA A 206 8.14 -29.04 -28.76
C ALA A 206 7.02 -30.05 -29.04
N TYR A 207 6.07 -30.18 -28.11
CA TYR A 207 4.93 -31.08 -28.24
C TYR A 207 4.13 -30.83 -29.53
N ARG A 208 3.68 -31.92 -30.16
CA ARG A 208 2.87 -31.85 -31.39
C ARG A 208 1.39 -31.61 -31.14
N GLY A 209 0.89 -31.91 -29.95
CA GLY A 209 -0.48 -31.66 -29.52
C GLY A 209 -0.86 -32.51 -28.32
N PRO A 210 -2.15 -32.55 -27.94
CA PRO A 210 -2.66 -33.44 -26.89
C PRO A 210 -2.48 -34.91 -27.31
N ARG A 211 -2.72 -35.82 -26.37
CA ARG A 211 -2.57 -37.26 -26.57
C ARG A 211 -3.27 -37.72 -27.86
N GLY A 212 -2.58 -38.53 -28.66
CA GLY A 212 -3.10 -39.01 -29.94
C GLY A 212 -2.82 -38.08 -31.13
N SER A 213 -1.84 -37.18 -31.00
CA SER A 213 -1.40 -36.31 -32.12
C SER A 213 -0.60 -37.05 -33.19
N PHE A 214 -0.11 -38.25 -32.86
CA PHE A 214 0.56 -39.17 -33.77
C PHE A 214 -0.42 -40.22 -34.29
N ASP A 215 -0.17 -40.77 -35.49
CA ASP A 215 -0.98 -41.87 -36.04
C ASP A 215 -0.71 -43.15 -35.23
N THR A 216 -1.57 -43.40 -34.24
CA THR A 216 -1.44 -44.53 -33.32
C THR A 216 -2.35 -45.68 -33.73
N ARG A 217 -1.78 -46.87 -33.87
CA ARG A 217 -2.50 -48.14 -34.10
C ARG A 217 -2.20 -49.10 -32.97
N SER A 218 -3.15 -49.96 -32.64
CA SER A 218 -2.92 -51.01 -31.65
C SER A 218 -1.93 -52.03 -32.21
N TYR A 219 -1.08 -52.58 -31.36
CA TYR A 219 -0.03 -53.54 -31.71
C TYR A 219 -0.57 -54.74 -32.51
N TYR A 220 -1.74 -55.29 -32.11
CA TYR A 220 -2.35 -56.44 -32.79
C TYR A 220 -2.75 -56.12 -34.25
N GLN A 221 -3.15 -54.87 -34.55
CA GLN A 221 -3.59 -54.46 -35.89
C GLN A 221 -2.47 -54.56 -36.92
N ALA A 222 -1.22 -54.43 -36.47
CA ALA A 222 -0.06 -54.60 -37.33
C ALA A 222 0.27 -56.08 -37.60
N LEU A 223 -0.12 -57.00 -36.70
CA LEU A 223 0.14 -58.44 -36.83
C LEU A 223 -0.93 -59.18 -37.63
N GLU A 224 -2.18 -58.73 -37.57
CA GLU A 224 -3.29 -59.38 -38.25
C GLU A 224 -3.46 -58.90 -39.70
N PRO A 225 -3.52 -59.81 -40.68
CA PRO A 225 -3.69 -59.43 -42.07
C PRO A 225 -5.06 -58.79 -42.32
N GLY A 226 -5.09 -57.69 -43.06
CA GLY A 226 -6.33 -57.03 -43.51
C GLY A 226 -6.87 -55.93 -42.61
N LEU A 227 -6.32 -55.71 -41.41
CA LEU A 227 -6.74 -54.62 -40.52
C LEU A 227 -6.12 -53.25 -40.87
N LEU A 228 -4.96 -53.25 -41.52
CA LEU A 228 -4.30 -52.05 -42.03
C LEU A 228 -4.24 -52.08 -43.56
N PRO A 229 -4.32 -50.91 -44.24
CA PRO A 229 -4.13 -50.83 -45.69
C PRO A 229 -2.79 -51.43 -46.16
N PRO A 230 -2.70 -52.00 -47.37
CA PRO A 230 -1.42 -52.45 -47.93
C PRO A 230 -0.40 -51.31 -48.03
N GLY A 231 0.84 -51.54 -47.61
CA GLY A 231 1.89 -50.51 -47.64
C GLY A 231 1.69 -49.40 -46.60
N PHE A 232 0.89 -49.62 -45.55
CA PHE A 232 0.64 -48.66 -44.50
C PHE A 232 1.91 -48.15 -43.80
N PHE A 233 2.94 -48.98 -43.62
CA PHE A 233 4.21 -48.58 -42.97
C PHE A 233 5.28 -48.09 -43.95
N LYS A 234 4.98 -48.06 -45.25
CA LYS A 234 5.96 -47.66 -46.27
C LYS A 234 6.51 -46.25 -46.00
N ASP A 235 7.84 -46.14 -45.94
CA ASP A 235 8.60 -44.90 -45.67
C ASP A 235 8.26 -44.23 -44.31
N LYS A 236 7.57 -44.95 -43.41
CA LYS A 236 7.20 -44.44 -42.09
C LYS A 236 8.22 -44.80 -41.02
N ILE A 237 8.26 -43.98 -39.98
CA ILE A 237 9.02 -44.19 -38.76
C ILE A 237 8.10 -44.92 -37.79
N VAL A 238 8.42 -46.17 -37.44
CA VAL A 238 7.53 -46.98 -36.60
C VAL A 238 8.10 -47.08 -35.20
N LEU A 239 7.33 -46.64 -34.21
CA LEU A 239 7.65 -46.73 -32.78
C LEU A 239 6.71 -47.73 -32.12
N VAL A 240 7.25 -48.67 -31.36
CA VAL A 240 6.49 -49.73 -30.69
C VAL A 240 6.70 -49.62 -29.20
N GLY A 241 5.64 -49.44 -28.42
CA GLY A 241 5.78 -49.24 -26.97
C GLY A 241 4.47 -49.34 -26.20
N ARG A 242 4.56 -49.34 -24.87
CA ARG A 242 3.40 -49.48 -23.99
C ARG A 242 2.54 -48.21 -24.00
N SER A 243 1.21 -48.38 -24.06
CA SER A 243 0.24 -47.26 -24.06
C SER A 243 -1.02 -47.50 -23.22
N ALA A 244 -1.12 -48.62 -22.49
CA ALA A 244 -2.25 -48.93 -21.60
C ALA A 244 -1.88 -48.84 -20.11
N LEU A 245 -2.90 -48.53 -19.31
CA LEU A 245 -2.95 -48.70 -17.86
C LEU A 245 -3.77 -49.97 -17.59
N SER A 246 -3.14 -51.14 -17.46
CA SER A 246 -3.86 -52.34 -17.01
C SER A 246 -4.11 -52.27 -15.50
N ALA A 247 -5.16 -52.93 -15.01
CA ALA A 247 -5.40 -53.11 -13.58
C ALA A 247 -4.21 -53.82 -12.86
N SER A 248 -3.45 -54.67 -13.57
CA SER A 248 -2.23 -55.30 -13.06
C SER A 248 -1.03 -54.32 -12.98
N ASP A 249 -1.05 -53.20 -13.72
CA ASP A 249 0.01 -52.18 -13.68
C ASP A 249 -0.10 -51.24 -12.47
N LEU A 250 -1.21 -51.29 -11.71
CA LEU A 250 -1.34 -50.56 -10.45
C LEU A 250 -0.58 -51.23 -9.30
N GLU A 251 -0.36 -52.55 -9.38
CA GLU A 251 0.40 -53.31 -8.37
C GLU A 251 1.92 -53.31 -8.65
N SER A 252 2.33 -53.39 -9.92
CA SER A 252 3.72 -53.22 -10.32
C SER A 252 3.96 -51.78 -10.78
N ARG A 253 4.72 -50.98 -10.03
CA ARG A 253 5.07 -49.54 -10.27
C ARG A 253 5.74 -49.23 -11.64
N ARG A 254 5.19 -49.68 -12.77
CA ARG A 254 5.79 -49.72 -14.11
C ARG A 254 4.77 -49.37 -15.22
N ALA A 255 3.83 -48.46 -14.94
CA ALA A 255 3.07 -47.82 -16.01
C ALA A 255 3.98 -46.77 -16.67
N ASP A 256 4.29 -46.97 -17.95
CA ASP A 256 5.10 -46.04 -18.76
C ASP A 256 4.25 -44.84 -19.22
N MET A 257 3.70 -44.12 -18.24
CA MET A 257 2.76 -43.01 -18.42
C MET A 257 3.23 -41.80 -17.61
N PHE A 258 3.30 -40.63 -18.25
CA PHE A 258 3.86 -39.41 -17.67
C PHE A 258 2.89 -38.24 -17.74
N ASN A 259 3.03 -37.26 -16.83
CA ASN A 259 2.21 -36.05 -16.95
C ASN A 259 2.67 -35.18 -18.12
N SER A 260 1.72 -34.58 -18.83
CA SER A 260 1.99 -33.68 -19.94
C SER A 260 1.57 -32.22 -19.65
N PRO A 261 2.14 -31.25 -20.38
CA PRO A 261 1.74 -29.85 -20.32
C PRO A 261 0.25 -29.57 -20.58
N PHE A 262 -0.44 -30.43 -21.32
CA PHE A 262 -1.84 -30.25 -21.72
C PHE A 262 -2.85 -30.43 -20.59
N GLY A 263 -2.43 -31.03 -19.47
CA GLY A 263 -3.27 -31.16 -18.27
C GLY A 263 -3.71 -29.82 -17.67
N SER A 264 -2.98 -28.74 -17.94
CA SER A 264 -3.30 -27.38 -17.48
C SER A 264 -4.46 -26.73 -18.25
N ALA A 265 -4.73 -27.19 -19.48
CA ALA A 265 -5.76 -26.66 -20.37
C ALA A 265 -7.00 -27.58 -20.49
N GLY A 266 -7.16 -28.53 -19.55
CA GLY A 266 -8.28 -29.48 -19.53
C GLY A 266 -8.11 -30.70 -20.45
N GLY A 267 -6.95 -30.89 -21.07
CA GLY A 267 -6.63 -32.08 -21.87
C GLY A 267 -6.17 -33.27 -21.03
N ASP A 268 -5.96 -34.41 -21.70
CA ASP A 268 -5.45 -35.63 -21.07
C ASP A 268 -4.13 -35.39 -20.36
N ARG A 269 -4.11 -35.69 -19.06
CA ARG A 269 -2.94 -35.46 -18.21
C ARG A 269 -1.82 -36.45 -18.48
N LEU A 270 -2.15 -37.69 -18.87
CA LEU A 270 -1.20 -38.80 -18.95
C LEU A 270 -0.86 -39.13 -20.41
N PHE A 271 0.43 -39.11 -20.73
CA PHE A 271 0.99 -39.46 -22.03
C PHE A 271 1.82 -40.76 -21.92
N PRO A 272 1.66 -41.70 -22.86
CA PRO A 272 2.56 -42.84 -22.99
C PRO A 272 4.01 -42.41 -23.24
N GLY A 273 4.98 -43.11 -22.66
CA GLY A 273 6.41 -42.88 -22.90
C GLY A 273 6.77 -42.92 -24.39
N VAL A 274 6.21 -43.88 -25.12
CA VAL A 274 6.38 -44.00 -26.59
C VAL A 274 5.93 -42.76 -27.37
N GLU A 275 4.93 -42.01 -26.89
CA GLU A 275 4.48 -40.77 -27.53
C GLU A 275 5.45 -39.61 -27.26
N LEU A 276 6.14 -39.62 -26.11
CA LEU A 276 7.23 -38.70 -25.83
C LEU A 276 8.46 -39.02 -26.69
N GLN A 277 8.77 -40.30 -26.92
CA GLN A 277 9.81 -40.72 -27.87
C GLN A 277 9.46 -40.28 -29.30
N ALA A 278 8.22 -40.43 -29.73
CA ALA A 278 7.74 -39.95 -31.03
C ALA A 278 7.92 -38.42 -31.17
N THR A 279 7.59 -37.67 -30.12
CA THR A 279 7.81 -36.22 -30.07
C THR A 279 9.28 -35.86 -30.21
N GLN A 280 10.18 -36.58 -29.54
CA GLN A 280 11.63 -36.35 -29.64
C GLN A 280 12.16 -36.64 -31.03
N VAL A 281 11.78 -37.76 -31.65
CA VAL A 281 12.18 -38.10 -33.03
C VAL A 281 11.71 -37.01 -34.01
N ASP A 282 10.45 -36.58 -33.89
CA ASP A 282 9.89 -35.58 -34.78
C ASP A 282 10.53 -34.19 -34.57
N ASN A 283 10.86 -33.80 -33.33
CA ASN A 283 11.61 -32.57 -33.03
C ASN A 283 13.04 -32.59 -33.59
N LEU A 284 13.74 -33.73 -33.48
CA LEU A 284 15.09 -33.90 -34.01
C LEU A 284 15.11 -33.79 -35.52
N LEU A 285 14.21 -34.50 -36.20
CA LEU A 285 14.12 -34.51 -37.66
C LEU A 285 13.68 -33.15 -38.22
N ALA A 286 12.69 -32.51 -37.60
CA ALA A 286 12.22 -31.18 -38.01
C ALA A 286 13.22 -30.06 -37.66
N GLY A 287 14.13 -30.29 -36.72
CA GLY A 287 15.06 -29.28 -36.22
C GLY A 287 14.37 -28.13 -35.48
N ASP A 288 13.13 -28.33 -35.03
CA ASP A 288 12.27 -27.28 -34.45
C ASP A 288 11.96 -27.50 -32.95
N GLY A 289 12.76 -28.33 -32.29
CA GLY A 289 12.75 -28.47 -30.84
C GLY A 289 13.06 -27.15 -30.12
N LEU A 290 12.48 -26.96 -28.95
CA LEU A 290 12.55 -25.70 -28.21
C LEU A 290 13.90 -25.52 -27.51
N ARG A 291 14.42 -24.29 -27.52
CA ARG A 291 15.67 -23.90 -26.85
C ARG A 291 15.43 -22.74 -25.90
N SER A 292 16.22 -22.62 -24.85
CA SER A 292 16.13 -21.46 -23.97
C SER A 292 16.61 -20.19 -24.69
N ALA A 293 15.91 -19.08 -24.48
CA ALA A 293 16.38 -17.78 -24.92
C ALA A 293 17.71 -17.43 -24.20
N PRO A 294 18.60 -16.64 -24.83
CA PRO A 294 19.85 -16.25 -24.20
C PRO A 294 19.65 -15.58 -22.84
N GLY A 295 20.34 -16.08 -21.80
CA GLY A 295 20.11 -15.66 -20.41
C GLY A 295 20.35 -14.17 -20.13
N HIS A 296 21.05 -13.45 -21.01
CA HIS A 296 21.30 -12.01 -20.88
C HIS A 296 20.14 -11.12 -21.35
N TRP A 297 19.13 -11.66 -22.06
CA TRP A 297 18.00 -10.85 -22.56
C TRP A 297 17.18 -10.23 -21.43
N THR A 298 16.82 -11.04 -20.44
CA THR A 298 16.03 -10.60 -19.28
C THR A 298 16.74 -9.51 -18.46
N PRO A 299 17.99 -9.65 -18.01
CA PRO A 299 18.66 -8.59 -17.26
C PRO A 299 18.87 -7.30 -18.08
N VAL A 300 19.14 -7.40 -19.39
CA VAL A 300 19.22 -6.21 -20.27
C VAL A 300 17.89 -5.48 -20.34
N LEU A 301 16.77 -6.21 -20.51
CA LEU A 301 15.43 -5.62 -20.50
C LEU A 301 15.15 -4.90 -19.17
N LEU A 302 15.46 -5.54 -18.04
CA LEU A 302 15.25 -4.94 -16.72
C LEU A 302 16.07 -3.67 -16.51
N LEU A 303 17.32 -3.66 -16.96
CA LEU A 303 18.18 -2.48 -16.90
C LEU A 303 17.58 -1.29 -17.66
N LEU A 304 16.98 -1.55 -18.83
CA LEU A 304 16.32 -0.53 -19.64
C LEU A 304 14.96 -0.10 -19.05
N MET A 305 14.28 -0.99 -18.34
CA MET A 305 12.97 -0.72 -17.73
C MET A 305 13.05 0.23 -16.53
N VAL A 306 14.08 0.15 -15.69
CA VAL A 306 14.21 1.00 -14.48
C VAL A 306 14.11 2.50 -14.81
N PRO A 307 14.91 3.08 -15.72
CA PRO A 307 14.80 4.50 -16.05
C PRO A 307 13.47 4.84 -16.74
N LEU A 308 12.91 3.92 -17.53
CA LEU A 308 11.62 4.11 -18.19
C LEU A 308 10.47 4.25 -17.17
N VAL A 309 10.39 3.35 -16.18
CA VAL A 309 9.35 3.37 -15.14
C VAL A 309 9.49 4.61 -14.26
N ILE A 310 10.73 4.98 -13.88
CA ILE A 310 10.98 6.19 -13.09
C ILE A 310 10.58 7.45 -13.87
N LEU A 311 10.88 7.52 -15.18
CA LEU A 311 10.51 8.65 -16.02
C LEU A 311 8.99 8.72 -16.23
N ALA A 312 8.35 7.58 -16.50
CA ALA A 312 6.90 7.46 -16.69
C ALA A 312 6.13 7.89 -15.44
N GLY A 313 6.50 7.37 -14.26
CA GLY A 313 5.87 7.74 -12.98
C GLY A 313 6.00 9.21 -12.62
N ARG A 314 6.93 9.94 -13.25
CA ARG A 314 7.14 11.39 -13.05
C ARG A 314 6.43 12.26 -14.07
N ARG A 315 6.44 11.85 -15.33
CA ARG A 315 5.96 12.66 -16.48
C ARG A 315 4.48 12.42 -16.77
N LEU A 316 3.97 11.24 -16.45
CA LEU A 316 2.61 10.84 -16.79
C LEU A 316 1.69 10.98 -15.59
N HIS A 317 0.42 11.32 -15.85
CA HIS A 317 -0.63 11.18 -14.85
C HIS A 317 -0.74 9.71 -14.42
N THR A 318 -1.09 9.44 -13.15
CA THR A 318 -1.08 8.09 -12.56
C THR A 318 -1.84 7.06 -13.40
N GLY A 319 -3.00 7.43 -13.95
CA GLY A 319 -3.77 6.54 -14.83
C GLY A 319 -3.01 6.12 -16.09
N TRP A 320 -2.33 7.05 -16.76
CA TRP A 320 -1.55 6.74 -17.96
C TRP A 320 -0.31 5.91 -17.67
N ALA A 321 0.32 6.10 -16.50
CA ALA A 321 1.42 5.25 -16.07
C ALA A 321 0.97 3.78 -15.88
N VAL A 322 -0.22 3.56 -15.31
CA VAL A 322 -0.80 2.21 -15.16
C VAL A 322 -1.13 1.59 -16.52
N VAL A 323 -1.71 2.36 -17.46
CA VAL A 323 -2.02 1.87 -18.81
C VAL A 323 -0.74 1.49 -19.58
N LEU A 324 0.27 2.36 -19.56
CA LEU A 324 1.58 2.08 -20.17
C LEU A 324 2.17 0.78 -19.60
N MET A 325 1.99 0.57 -18.29
CA MET A 325 2.52 -0.58 -17.62
C MET A 325 1.79 -1.88 -17.98
N ALA A 326 0.46 -1.86 -18.01
CA ALA A 326 -0.33 -2.99 -18.47
C ALA A 326 0.02 -3.34 -19.94
N ALA A 327 0.20 -2.32 -20.79
CA ALA A 327 0.63 -2.52 -22.18
C ALA A 327 2.02 -3.16 -22.26
N LEU A 328 2.97 -2.78 -21.40
CA LEU A 328 4.31 -3.37 -21.38
C LEU A 328 4.28 -4.84 -20.94
N VAL A 329 3.54 -5.16 -19.87
CA VAL A 329 3.35 -6.54 -19.41
C VAL A 329 2.69 -7.40 -20.49
N ALA A 330 1.66 -6.88 -21.17
CA ALA A 330 1.01 -7.56 -22.28
C ALA A 330 1.96 -7.75 -23.49
N ALA A 331 2.76 -6.75 -23.83
CA ALA A 331 3.76 -6.84 -24.89
C ALA A 331 4.82 -7.91 -24.59
N MET A 332 5.23 -8.06 -23.32
CA MET A 332 6.19 -9.08 -22.90
C MET A 332 5.61 -10.49 -22.96
N ALA A 333 4.36 -10.67 -22.52
CA ALA A 333 3.64 -11.93 -22.67
C ALA A 333 3.47 -12.32 -24.15
N LEU A 334 3.09 -11.34 -24.99
CA LEU A 334 2.99 -11.53 -26.44
C LEU A 334 4.35 -11.88 -27.07
N ALA A 335 5.42 -11.19 -26.68
CA ALA A 335 6.77 -11.47 -27.18
C ALA A 335 7.24 -12.88 -26.78
N SER A 336 7.00 -13.31 -25.53
CA SER A 336 7.28 -14.67 -25.07
C SER A 336 6.51 -15.72 -25.89
N TRP A 337 5.21 -15.50 -26.12
CA TRP A 337 4.41 -16.39 -26.97
C TRP A 337 4.89 -16.43 -28.42
N LEU A 338 5.21 -15.28 -29.04
CA LEU A 338 5.72 -15.22 -30.41
C LEU A 338 7.06 -15.93 -30.56
N LEU A 339 7.98 -15.72 -29.62
CA LEU A 339 9.28 -16.41 -29.57
C LEU A 339 9.09 -17.93 -29.41
N PHE A 340 8.18 -18.35 -28.55
CA PHE A 340 7.87 -19.76 -28.32
C PHE A 340 7.25 -20.42 -29.55
N ALA A 341 6.21 -19.81 -30.13
CA ALA A 341 5.44 -20.37 -31.23
C ALA A 341 6.19 -20.35 -32.58
N HIS A 342 6.92 -19.27 -32.88
CA HIS A 342 7.52 -19.06 -34.20
C HIS A 342 9.05 -19.18 -34.22
N ALA A 343 9.74 -18.70 -33.18
CA ALA A 343 11.21 -18.73 -33.13
C ALA A 343 11.77 -19.97 -32.40
N ARG A 344 10.90 -20.83 -31.86
CA ARG A 344 11.25 -22.00 -31.04
C ARG A 344 12.17 -21.66 -29.86
N LEU A 345 11.98 -20.47 -29.28
CA LEU A 345 12.71 -19.99 -28.11
C LEU A 345 11.79 -19.88 -26.90
N TRP A 346 12.15 -20.59 -25.84
CA TRP A 346 11.54 -20.44 -24.52
C TRP A 346 12.17 -19.24 -23.80
N TRP A 347 11.45 -18.12 -23.77
CA TRP A 347 11.80 -16.95 -22.97
C TRP A 347 10.85 -16.86 -21.76
N PRO A 348 11.31 -17.23 -20.55
CA PRO A 348 10.46 -17.31 -19.36
C PRO A 348 9.84 -15.94 -19.03
N PRO A 349 8.51 -15.77 -19.12
CA PRO A 349 7.87 -14.47 -19.03
C PRO A 349 7.67 -13.98 -17.59
N LEU A 350 7.63 -14.87 -16.60
CA LEU A 350 7.20 -14.52 -15.25
C LEU A 350 8.15 -13.51 -14.59
N MET A 351 9.45 -13.70 -14.74
CA MET A 351 10.47 -12.85 -14.11
C MET A 351 10.39 -11.40 -14.58
N PRO A 352 10.49 -11.10 -15.89
CA PRO A 352 10.45 -9.73 -16.31
C PRO A 352 9.06 -9.11 -16.07
N MET A 353 7.95 -9.86 -16.14
CA MET A 353 6.61 -9.35 -15.81
C MET A 353 6.46 -9.00 -14.32
N ALA A 354 6.92 -9.86 -13.41
CA ALA A 354 6.86 -9.61 -11.97
C ALA A 354 7.76 -8.44 -11.55
N ALA A 355 8.98 -8.38 -12.11
CA ALA A 355 9.90 -7.27 -11.89
C ALA A 355 9.29 -5.96 -12.39
N ALA A 356 8.68 -5.96 -13.57
CA ALA A 356 7.94 -4.83 -14.11
C ALA A 356 6.89 -4.33 -13.08
N LEU A 357 5.95 -5.20 -12.67
CA LEU A 357 4.91 -4.86 -11.71
C LEU A 357 5.48 -4.32 -10.39
N GLY A 358 6.50 -4.99 -9.85
CA GLY A 358 7.19 -4.59 -8.63
C GLY A 358 7.85 -3.21 -8.75
N LEU A 359 8.52 -2.91 -9.86
CA LEU A 359 9.17 -1.62 -10.11
C LEU A 359 8.15 -0.48 -10.13
N THR A 360 7.00 -0.71 -10.75
CA THR A 360 5.89 0.26 -10.77
C THR A 360 5.28 0.44 -9.39
N GLY A 361 5.06 -0.64 -8.65
CA GLY A 361 4.57 -0.59 -7.27
C GLY A 361 5.52 0.17 -6.35
N ALA A 362 6.83 -0.09 -6.45
CA ALA A 362 7.86 0.58 -5.65
C ALA A 362 7.95 2.08 -5.96
N THR A 363 7.96 2.47 -7.24
CA THR A 363 7.96 3.88 -7.62
C THR A 363 6.68 4.60 -7.19
N ALA A 364 5.52 3.98 -7.36
CA ALA A 364 4.24 4.51 -6.87
C ALA A 364 4.24 4.68 -5.34
N LEU A 365 4.80 3.72 -4.59
CA LEU A 365 4.91 3.81 -3.13
C LEU A 365 5.82 4.96 -2.69
N VAL A 366 6.96 5.15 -3.36
CA VAL A 366 7.87 6.28 -3.09
C VAL A 366 7.16 7.61 -3.36
N ILE A 367 6.45 7.74 -4.49
CA ILE A 367 5.68 8.94 -4.82
C ILE A 367 4.56 9.18 -3.80
N TYR A 368 3.81 8.15 -3.43
CA TYR A 368 2.74 8.27 -2.43
C TYR A 368 3.29 8.70 -1.06
N ALA A 369 4.39 8.10 -0.61
CA ALA A 369 5.03 8.44 0.66
C ALA A 369 5.51 9.90 0.67
N THR A 370 6.10 10.39 -0.42
CA THR A 370 6.60 11.77 -0.49
C THR A 370 5.45 12.78 -0.57
N VAL A 371 4.38 12.48 -1.31
CA VAL A 371 3.15 13.30 -1.36
C VAL A 371 2.49 13.37 0.02
N ARG A 372 2.37 12.23 0.72
CA ARG A 372 1.79 12.17 2.06
C ARG A 372 2.62 12.95 3.09
N GLN A 373 3.93 12.82 3.06
CA GLN A 373 4.83 13.56 3.97
C GLN A 373 4.72 15.08 3.74
N ARG A 374 4.67 15.52 2.48
CA ARG A 374 4.45 16.94 2.14
C ARG A 374 3.11 17.43 2.67
N ALA A 375 2.03 16.67 2.46
CA ALA A 375 0.70 17.04 2.94
C ALA A 375 0.66 17.19 4.48
N GLN A 376 1.34 16.30 5.22
CA GLN A 376 1.46 16.40 6.67
C GLN A 376 2.27 17.62 7.11
N GLN A 377 3.39 17.92 6.45
CA GLN A 377 4.19 19.11 6.74
C GLN A 377 3.41 20.40 6.47
N THR A 378 2.67 20.46 5.36
CA THR A 378 1.79 21.59 5.05
C THR A 378 0.72 21.76 6.13
N ARG A 379 0.04 20.68 6.53
CA ARG A 379 -0.95 20.73 7.64
C ARG A 379 -0.34 21.20 8.96
N ALA A 380 0.85 20.71 9.31
CA ALA A 380 1.55 21.12 10.53
C ALA A 380 1.91 22.61 10.53
N MET A 381 2.29 23.17 9.36
CA MET A 381 2.54 24.61 9.22
C MET A 381 1.26 25.43 9.36
N PHE A 382 0.12 24.98 8.82
CA PHE A 382 -1.15 25.69 8.98
C PHE A 382 -1.71 25.61 10.41
N ALA A 383 -1.43 24.53 11.14
CA ALA A 383 -1.84 24.37 12.55
C ALA A 383 -1.19 25.38 13.51
N GLN A 384 -0.12 26.07 13.10
CA GLN A 384 0.50 27.15 13.88
C GLN A 384 -0.26 28.47 13.80
N TYR A 385 -1.18 28.61 12.84
CA TYR A 385 -1.94 29.86 12.62
C TYR A 385 -3.43 29.70 12.93
N VAL A 386 -3.92 28.47 13.00
CA VAL A 386 -5.34 28.14 13.20
C VAL A 386 -5.44 26.85 14.03
N PRO A 387 -6.23 26.82 15.12
CA PRO A 387 -6.37 25.63 15.96
C PRO A 387 -6.75 24.39 15.13
N PRO A 388 -6.23 23.18 15.45
CA PRO A 388 -6.42 21.97 14.64
C PRO A 388 -7.89 21.64 14.37
N GLU A 389 -8.76 21.94 15.33
CA GLU A 389 -10.20 21.71 15.27
C GLU A 389 -10.89 22.59 14.22
N VAL A 390 -10.44 23.85 14.09
CA VAL A 390 -10.95 24.78 13.08
C VAL A 390 -10.47 24.36 11.69
N VAL A 391 -9.20 23.93 11.56
CA VAL A 391 -8.68 23.39 10.29
C VAL A 391 -9.42 22.12 9.88
N ALA A 392 -9.68 21.19 10.81
CA ALA A 392 -10.42 19.96 10.55
C ALA A 392 -11.84 20.26 10.04
N ARG A 393 -12.52 21.24 10.65
CA ARG A 393 -13.85 21.68 10.22
C ARG A 393 -13.84 22.39 8.87
N LEU A 394 -12.85 23.24 8.60
CA LEU A 394 -12.70 23.89 7.28
C LEU A 394 -12.40 22.89 6.15
N VAL A 395 -11.72 21.78 6.46
CA VAL A 395 -11.51 20.68 5.50
C VAL A 395 -12.79 19.87 5.27
N ALA A 396 -13.60 19.68 6.33
CA ALA A 396 -14.87 18.97 6.23
C ALA A 396 -15.96 19.80 5.51
N GLU A 397 -15.99 21.11 5.74
CA GLU A 397 -16.99 22.05 5.22
C GLU A 397 -16.30 23.27 4.58
N PRO A 398 -15.82 23.16 3.32
CA PRO A 398 -15.10 24.23 2.63
C PRO A 398 -15.91 25.53 2.45
N GLU A 399 -17.24 25.46 2.55
CA GLU A 399 -18.13 26.62 2.40
C GLU A 399 -17.98 27.65 3.52
N LEU A 400 -17.49 27.23 4.70
CA LEU A 400 -17.18 28.09 5.85
C LEU A 400 -16.02 29.06 5.57
N MET A 401 -15.27 28.92 4.47
CA MET A 401 -14.20 29.85 4.06
C MET A 401 -14.70 31.07 3.26
N ARG A 402 -16.01 31.21 3.02
CA ARG A 402 -16.56 32.40 2.35
C ARG A 402 -16.57 33.60 3.29
N LEU A 403 -16.42 34.80 2.71
CA LEU A 403 -16.65 36.07 3.42
C LEU A 403 -18.10 36.13 3.90
N GLY A 404 -18.28 36.59 5.12
CA GLY A 404 -19.57 36.59 5.79
C GLY A 404 -19.46 36.03 7.20
N GLY A 405 -20.54 36.15 7.95
CA GLY A 405 -20.62 35.69 9.31
C GLY A 405 -22.05 35.50 9.74
N GLU A 406 -22.21 34.81 10.85
CA GLU A 406 -23.50 34.58 11.49
C GLU A 406 -23.58 35.37 12.79
N VAL A 407 -24.79 35.82 13.14
CA VAL A 407 -25.01 36.50 14.41
C VAL A 407 -25.08 35.44 15.51
N ARG A 408 -24.09 35.41 16.38
CA ARG A 408 -24.05 34.53 17.56
C ARG A 408 -23.87 35.33 18.84
N GLU A 409 -24.39 34.78 19.94
CA GLU A 409 -24.02 35.24 21.27
C GLU A 409 -22.71 34.55 21.67
N VAL A 410 -21.74 35.35 22.10
CA VAL A 410 -20.41 34.87 22.50
C VAL A 410 -19.97 35.63 23.75
N THR A 411 -19.08 35.04 24.53
CA THR A 411 -18.35 35.77 25.58
C THR A 411 -17.00 36.21 25.04
N ILE A 412 -16.71 37.50 25.12
CA ILE A 412 -15.53 38.16 24.57
C ILE A 412 -14.62 38.55 25.73
N MET A 413 -13.35 38.23 25.59
CA MET A 413 -12.29 38.60 26.52
C MET A 413 -11.30 39.54 25.83
N PHE A 414 -10.96 40.61 26.54
CA PHE A 414 -9.77 41.41 26.27
C PHE A 414 -8.85 41.35 27.48
N THR A 415 -7.55 41.21 27.23
CA THR A 415 -6.52 41.35 28.26
C THR A 415 -5.58 42.51 27.93
N ASP A 416 -4.91 43.04 28.96
CA ASP A 416 -3.83 44.02 28.84
C ASP A 416 -2.83 43.81 29.98
N LEU A 417 -1.55 44.14 29.75
CA LEU A 417 -0.53 44.08 30.78
C LEU A 417 -0.27 45.48 31.35
N ALA A 418 -0.82 45.72 32.54
CA ALA A 418 -0.57 46.95 33.26
C ALA A 418 0.94 47.13 33.52
N ASN A 419 1.42 48.35 33.28
CA ASN A 419 2.84 48.77 33.37
C ASN A 419 3.76 48.18 32.28
N PHE A 420 3.23 47.50 31.26
CA PHE A 420 4.04 46.95 30.18
C PHE A 420 4.79 48.02 29.39
N THR A 421 4.16 49.16 29.06
CA THR A 421 4.84 50.24 28.33
C THR A 421 6.10 50.71 29.07
N THR A 422 5.99 50.97 30.38
CA THR A 422 7.12 51.38 31.22
C THR A 422 8.19 50.28 31.32
N LEU A 423 7.78 49.01 31.36
CA LEU A 423 8.72 47.89 31.35
C LEU A 423 9.43 47.78 29.99
N SER A 424 8.71 47.95 28.87
CA SER A 424 9.26 47.83 27.52
C SER A 424 10.31 48.91 27.21
N GLU A 425 10.21 50.09 27.83
CA GLU A 425 11.23 51.15 27.75
C GLU A 425 12.53 50.77 28.47
N GLN A 426 12.49 49.81 29.41
CA GLN A 426 13.66 49.32 30.16
C GLN A 426 14.27 48.04 29.56
N LEU A 427 13.58 47.41 28.60
CA LEU A 427 13.99 46.16 27.97
C LEU A 427 14.55 46.40 26.56
N SER A 428 15.45 45.51 26.11
CA SER A 428 15.82 45.46 24.70
C SER A 428 14.65 44.96 23.84
N ALA A 429 14.73 45.16 22.52
CA ALA A 429 13.72 44.63 21.59
C ALA A 429 13.62 43.10 21.68
N GLU A 430 14.76 42.40 21.78
CA GLU A 430 14.83 40.95 21.93
C GLU A 430 14.21 40.48 23.25
N GLN A 431 14.51 41.17 24.36
CA GLN A 431 13.94 40.87 25.67
C GLN A 431 12.44 41.12 25.73
N THR A 432 11.97 42.16 25.03
CA THR A 432 10.54 42.46 24.90
C THR A 432 9.82 41.37 24.13
N VAL A 433 10.39 40.90 23.02
CA VAL A 433 9.85 39.78 22.23
C VAL A 433 9.87 38.48 23.04
N GLU A 434 10.95 38.19 23.78
CA GLU A 434 11.04 37.02 24.66
C GLU A 434 9.95 37.04 25.75
N LEU A 435 9.75 38.20 26.39
CA LEU A 435 8.72 38.39 27.41
C LEU A 435 7.30 38.22 26.83
N LEU A 436 7.00 38.85 25.70
CA LEU A 436 5.70 38.72 25.03
C LEU A 436 5.45 37.29 24.57
N SER A 437 6.46 36.63 24.01
CA SER A 437 6.34 35.22 23.59
C SER A 437 6.06 34.32 24.79
N GLY A 438 6.80 34.48 25.89
CA GLY A 438 6.55 33.72 27.12
C GLY A 438 5.17 34.00 27.74
N TYR A 439 4.68 35.24 27.65
CA TYR A 439 3.32 35.60 28.04
C TYR A 439 2.28 34.89 27.16
N PHE A 440 2.37 35.02 25.84
CA PHE A 440 1.42 34.39 24.92
C PHE A 440 1.45 32.86 24.98
N ASP A 441 2.62 32.26 25.18
CA ASP A 441 2.80 30.82 25.35
C ASP A 441 2.16 30.30 26.65
N ALA A 442 2.08 31.14 27.68
CA ALA A 442 1.38 30.80 28.93
C ALA A 442 -0.15 30.99 28.82
N MET A 443 -0.61 32.02 28.09
CA MET A 443 -2.05 32.36 28.00
C MET A 443 -2.81 31.52 26.97
N THR A 444 -2.22 31.31 25.79
CA THR A 444 -2.88 30.67 24.63
C THR A 444 -3.38 29.25 24.95
N PRO A 445 -2.59 28.37 25.62
CA PRO A 445 -3.07 27.04 25.99
C PRO A 445 -4.28 27.06 26.93
N ILE A 446 -4.38 28.04 27.83
CA ILE A 446 -5.49 28.17 28.79
C ILE A 446 -6.78 28.55 28.04
N ILE A 447 -6.68 29.48 27.09
CA ILE A 447 -7.80 29.88 26.23
C ILE A 447 -8.28 28.67 25.43
N HIS A 448 -7.38 27.90 24.80
CA HIS A 448 -7.78 26.72 24.03
C HIS A 448 -8.33 25.58 24.90
N ALA A 449 -7.73 25.31 26.06
CA ALA A 449 -8.19 24.25 26.97
C ALA A 449 -9.60 24.50 27.53
N SER A 450 -10.02 25.76 27.59
CA SER A 450 -11.38 26.17 27.97
C SER A 450 -12.35 26.26 26.78
N GLY A 451 -11.94 25.84 25.58
CA GLY A 451 -12.79 25.92 24.37
C GLY A 451 -12.87 27.31 23.74
N GLY A 452 -11.96 28.21 24.11
CA GLY A 452 -11.86 29.56 23.56
C GLY A 452 -11.06 29.63 22.25
N THR A 453 -11.41 30.61 21.43
CA THR A 453 -10.70 30.96 20.20
C THR A 453 -9.94 32.26 20.40
N VAL A 454 -8.62 32.23 20.24
CA VAL A 454 -7.80 33.45 20.15
C VAL A 454 -8.07 34.11 18.81
N ASP A 455 -8.57 35.35 18.83
CA ASP A 455 -8.81 36.13 17.61
C ASP A 455 -7.50 36.75 17.11
N LYS A 456 -6.85 37.55 17.97
CA LYS A 456 -5.56 38.18 17.66
C LYS A 456 -4.83 38.68 18.91
N PHE A 457 -3.54 38.92 18.73
CA PHE A 457 -2.70 39.69 19.65
C PHE A 457 -2.64 41.16 19.20
N ILE A 458 -2.80 42.09 20.14
CA ILE A 458 -2.81 43.53 19.89
C ILE A 458 -1.76 44.18 20.80
N GLY A 459 -0.51 44.25 20.36
CA GLY A 459 0.59 44.67 21.25
C GLY A 459 0.82 43.61 22.33
N ASP A 460 0.61 43.97 23.59
CA ASP A 460 0.62 43.11 24.79
C ASP A 460 -0.76 42.55 25.17
N ALA A 461 -1.82 42.95 24.46
CA ALA A 461 -3.18 42.49 24.69
C ALA A 461 -3.50 41.19 23.95
N VAL A 462 -4.34 40.35 24.57
CA VAL A 462 -4.97 39.18 23.93
C VAL A 462 -6.45 39.44 23.75
N MET A 463 -6.95 39.23 22.53
CA MET A 463 -8.38 39.20 22.24
C MET A 463 -8.80 37.75 21.97
N ALA A 464 -9.80 37.28 22.72
CA ALA A 464 -10.33 35.93 22.58
C ALA A 464 -11.85 35.90 22.77
N PHE A 465 -12.50 34.84 22.30
CA PHE A 465 -13.94 34.64 22.47
C PHE A 465 -14.32 33.16 22.63
N TRP A 466 -15.45 32.90 23.29
CA TRP A 466 -16.04 31.58 23.52
C TRP A 466 -17.46 31.53 22.95
N GLY A 467 -17.91 30.36 22.51
CA GLY A 467 -19.22 30.17 21.85
C GLY A 467 -19.17 30.19 20.32
N ALA A 468 -17.97 30.31 19.74
CA ALA A 468 -17.75 30.09 18.31
C ALA A 468 -16.29 29.66 18.04
N PRO A 469 -16.00 28.90 16.96
CA PRO A 469 -16.94 28.40 15.94
C PRO A 469 -17.81 27.23 16.41
N LEU A 470 -17.44 26.57 17.51
CA LEU A 470 -18.22 25.51 18.12
C LEU A 470 -19.26 26.12 19.07
N ASP A 471 -20.47 25.56 19.07
CA ASP A 471 -21.52 25.97 19.99
C ASP A 471 -21.15 25.55 21.41
N ASP A 472 -21.24 26.49 22.34
CA ASP A 472 -20.94 26.26 23.75
C ASP A 472 -21.94 27.01 24.62
N ALA A 473 -22.93 26.29 25.17
CA ALA A 473 -23.94 26.88 26.03
C ALA A 473 -23.39 27.43 27.37
N ARG A 474 -22.14 27.09 27.72
CA ARG A 474 -21.45 27.52 28.94
C ARG A 474 -20.26 28.44 28.64
N HIS A 475 -20.28 29.12 27.47
CA HIS A 475 -19.19 29.99 27.03
C HIS A 475 -18.80 31.06 28.07
N ALA A 476 -19.75 31.60 28.83
CA ALA A 476 -19.48 32.58 29.88
C ALA A 476 -18.73 31.98 31.08
N GLU A 477 -19.12 30.77 31.50
CA GLU A 477 -18.46 30.03 32.58
C GLU A 477 -17.02 29.66 32.20
N HIS A 478 -16.84 29.10 31.00
CA HIS A 478 -15.52 28.73 30.50
C HIS A 478 -14.58 29.94 30.36
N ALA A 479 -15.07 31.07 29.84
CA ALA A 479 -14.29 32.30 29.73
C ALA A 479 -13.87 32.85 31.10
N VAL A 480 -14.72 32.76 32.12
CA VAL A 480 -14.41 33.21 33.49
C VAL A 480 -13.40 32.27 34.16
N HIS A 481 -13.52 30.96 33.97
CA HIS A 481 -12.50 30.01 34.43
C HIS A 481 -11.15 30.24 33.75
N ALA A 482 -11.15 30.48 32.44
CA ALA A 482 -9.94 30.86 31.72
C ALA A 482 -9.31 32.12 32.30
N ALA A 483 -10.10 33.16 32.59
CA ALA A 483 -9.60 34.38 33.21
C ALA A 483 -8.93 34.13 34.58
N LEU A 484 -9.53 33.27 35.42
CA LEU A 484 -8.95 32.88 36.70
C LEU A 484 -7.63 32.13 36.54
N ASP A 485 -7.57 31.18 35.61
CA ASP A 485 -6.37 30.38 35.40
C ASP A 485 -5.27 31.18 34.72
N MET A 486 -5.61 32.12 33.83
CA MET A 486 -4.68 33.10 33.27
C MET A 486 -4.09 34.00 34.37
N GLN A 487 -4.90 34.48 35.32
CA GLN A 487 -4.39 35.25 36.46
C GLN A 487 -3.38 34.44 37.30
N LYS A 488 -3.66 33.15 37.57
CA LYS A 488 -2.71 32.26 38.26
C LYS A 488 -1.44 32.01 37.44
N ALA A 489 -1.57 31.84 36.12
CA ALA A 489 -0.44 31.61 35.22
C ALA A 489 0.49 32.83 35.09
N MET A 490 0.08 34.01 35.54
CA MET A 490 0.96 35.17 35.67
C MET A 490 1.94 35.05 36.85
N GLU A 491 1.66 34.26 37.89
CA GLU A 491 2.51 34.18 39.08
C GLU A 491 3.97 33.78 38.78
N PRO A 492 4.25 32.73 37.97
CA PRO A 492 5.61 32.36 37.62
C PRO A 492 6.32 33.43 36.76
N LEU A 493 5.59 34.07 35.84
CA LEU A 493 6.12 35.14 34.99
C LEU A 493 6.52 36.36 35.84
N VAL A 494 5.66 36.75 36.78
CA VAL A 494 5.93 37.85 37.71
C VAL A 494 7.09 37.49 38.65
N ALA A 495 7.19 36.25 39.13
CA ALA A 495 8.31 35.80 39.95
C ALA A 495 9.64 35.87 39.19
N ALA A 496 9.66 35.47 37.92
CA ALA A 496 10.83 35.57 37.06
C ALA A 496 11.28 37.02 36.81
N LEU A 497 10.32 37.94 36.61
CA LEU A 497 10.61 39.38 36.49
C LEU A 497 11.21 39.95 37.79
N ARG A 498 10.64 39.60 38.94
CA ARG A 498 11.18 40.02 40.25
C ARG A 498 12.59 39.50 40.50
N ALA A 499 12.87 38.24 40.13
CA ALA A 499 14.21 37.65 40.26
C ALA A 499 15.26 38.39 39.41
N ARG A 500 14.83 39.05 38.33
CA ARG A 500 15.66 39.89 37.46
C ARG A 500 15.70 41.37 37.89
N GLY A 501 15.05 41.73 39.00
CA GLY A 501 14.97 43.12 39.49
C GLY A 501 14.07 44.04 38.65
N LEU A 502 13.19 43.47 37.82
CA LEU A 502 12.26 44.22 36.96
C LEU A 502 10.92 44.47 37.66
N PRO A 503 10.19 45.55 37.31
CA PRO A 503 8.90 45.84 37.90
C PRO A 503 7.88 44.73 37.62
N PRO A 504 6.96 44.44 38.56
CA PRO A 504 5.96 43.39 38.36
C PRO A 504 4.94 43.82 37.30
N LEU A 505 4.51 42.87 36.48
CA LEU A 505 3.37 43.01 35.59
C LEU A 505 2.09 42.59 36.29
N GLN A 506 0.98 43.22 35.92
CA GLN A 506 -0.35 42.82 36.34
C GLN A 506 -1.23 42.71 35.11
N MET A 507 -1.92 41.59 34.96
CA MET A 507 -2.87 41.40 33.87
C MET A 507 -4.24 41.92 34.26
N ARG A 508 -4.84 42.71 33.37
CA ARG A 508 -6.23 43.15 33.45
C ARG A 508 -7.04 42.39 32.43
N ILE A 509 -8.26 42.01 32.80
CA ILE A 509 -9.15 41.21 31.96
C ILE A 509 -10.55 41.84 31.97
N GLY A 510 -11.08 42.10 30.79
CA GLY A 510 -12.46 42.54 30.57
C GLY A 510 -13.27 41.47 29.87
N LEU A 511 -14.42 41.10 30.44
CA LEU A 511 -15.32 40.07 29.91
C LEU A 511 -16.73 40.61 29.69
N HIS A 512 -17.23 40.45 28.46
CA HIS A 512 -18.61 40.80 28.12
C HIS A 512 -19.24 39.72 27.25
N THR A 513 -20.52 39.42 27.52
CA THR A 513 -21.33 38.50 26.74
C THR A 513 -22.37 39.27 25.96
N GLY A 514 -22.43 39.05 24.66
CA GLY A 514 -23.37 39.73 23.80
C GLY A 514 -23.40 39.18 22.38
N ARG A 515 -24.39 39.62 21.61
CA ARG A 515 -24.56 39.23 20.21
C ARG A 515 -23.58 39.98 19.31
N VAL A 516 -22.82 39.24 18.52
CA VAL A 516 -21.87 39.74 17.53
C VAL A 516 -22.01 38.98 16.23
N VAL A 517 -21.46 39.54 15.15
CA VAL A 517 -21.25 38.82 13.91
C VAL A 517 -19.92 38.07 14.04
N VAL A 518 -19.97 36.74 13.98
CA VAL A 518 -18.77 35.87 13.95
C VAL A 518 -18.58 35.36 12.52
N GLY A 519 -17.38 35.50 11.97
CA GLY A 519 -17.09 34.93 10.66
C GLY A 519 -15.81 35.47 10.02
N ASN A 520 -15.65 35.19 8.73
CA ASN A 520 -14.51 35.68 7.96
C ASN A 520 -14.75 37.13 7.56
N VAL A 521 -14.00 38.04 8.16
CA VAL A 521 -14.07 39.47 7.86
C VAL A 521 -12.75 39.98 7.30
N GLY A 522 -12.83 40.79 6.24
CA GLY A 522 -11.69 41.38 5.56
C GLY A 522 -11.97 41.58 4.06
N SER A 523 -10.91 41.57 3.26
CA SER A 523 -10.99 41.59 1.80
C SER A 523 -10.91 40.17 1.22
N GLN A 524 -11.25 40.00 -0.05
CA GLN A 524 -11.10 38.70 -0.74
C GLN A 524 -9.65 38.18 -0.73
N GLN A 525 -8.66 39.06 -0.58
CA GLN A 525 -7.24 38.70 -0.56
C GLN A 525 -6.71 38.47 0.87
N ARG A 526 -7.39 39.03 1.88
CA ARG A 526 -6.97 38.94 3.28
C ARG A 526 -8.19 39.06 4.20
N PHE A 527 -8.58 37.94 4.79
CA PHE A 527 -9.64 37.85 5.79
C PHE A 527 -9.14 37.10 7.03
N SER A 528 -9.78 37.38 8.16
CA SER A 528 -9.56 36.68 9.42
C SER A 528 -10.89 36.22 9.99
N TYR A 529 -10.92 35.04 10.60
CA TYR A 529 -12.07 34.60 11.37
C TYR A 529 -12.09 35.38 12.70
N THR A 530 -13.05 36.28 12.87
CA THR A 530 -13.06 37.28 13.95
C THR A 530 -14.50 37.59 14.37
N VAL A 531 -14.66 38.32 15.47
CA VAL A 531 -15.95 38.81 15.97
C VAL A 531 -16.08 40.31 15.77
N ILE A 532 -17.25 40.77 15.32
CA ILE A 532 -17.55 42.20 15.11
C ILE A 532 -18.89 42.56 15.72
N GLY A 533 -18.92 43.63 16.51
CA GLY A 533 -20.13 44.20 17.07
C GLY A 533 -19.84 45.13 18.24
N ASP A 534 -20.89 45.82 18.72
CA ASP A 534 -20.80 46.72 19.87
C ASP A 534 -20.30 46.01 21.14
N ALA A 535 -20.66 44.72 21.32
CA ALA A 535 -20.21 43.90 22.43
C ALA A 535 -18.68 43.76 22.50
N VAL A 536 -17.98 43.75 21.34
CA VAL A 536 -16.51 43.70 21.28
C VAL A 536 -15.91 44.96 21.92
N ASN A 537 -16.47 46.12 21.59
CA ASN A 537 -16.01 47.40 22.13
C ASN A 537 -16.27 47.50 23.63
N LEU A 538 -17.39 46.95 24.11
CA LEU A 538 -17.70 46.93 25.54
C LEU A 538 -16.69 46.06 26.31
N ALA A 539 -16.37 44.86 25.82
CA ALA A 539 -15.35 44.00 26.46
C ALA A 539 -13.99 44.70 26.57
N ALA A 540 -13.51 45.33 25.49
CA ALA A 540 -12.25 46.07 25.47
C ALA A 540 -12.23 47.24 26.48
N ARG A 541 -13.36 47.90 26.68
CA ARG A 541 -13.45 49.01 27.64
C ARG A 541 -13.56 48.54 29.08
N LEU A 542 -14.15 47.38 29.33
CA LEU A 542 -14.16 46.76 30.65
C LEU A 542 -12.77 46.30 31.08
N GLU A 543 -11.91 45.89 30.14
CA GLU A 543 -10.50 45.63 30.43
C GLU A 543 -9.88 46.91 31.02
N GLY A 544 -9.88 48.02 30.28
CA GLY A 544 -9.24 49.26 30.74
C GLY A 544 -9.83 49.83 32.04
N ALA A 545 -11.13 49.59 32.28
CA ALA A 545 -11.84 49.97 33.50
C ALA A 545 -11.24 49.37 34.78
N ASN A 546 -10.55 48.23 34.68
CA ASN A 546 -9.91 47.57 35.82
C ASN A 546 -8.98 48.52 36.56
N LYS A 547 -8.31 49.43 35.85
CA LYS A 547 -7.43 50.45 36.43
C LYS A 547 -8.14 51.29 37.50
N ALA A 548 -9.37 51.71 37.21
CA ALA A 548 -10.10 52.64 38.07
C ALA A 548 -10.76 51.94 39.26
N PHE A 549 -11.06 50.64 39.12
CA PHE A 549 -11.62 49.81 40.19
C PHE A 549 -10.55 49.04 40.99
N GLY A 550 -9.30 49.05 40.56
CA GLY A 550 -8.21 48.32 41.20
C GLY A 550 -8.34 46.80 41.08
N THR A 551 -9.07 46.30 40.09
CA THR A 551 -9.35 44.87 39.88
C THR A 551 -8.43 44.26 38.82
N GLY A 552 -8.34 42.93 38.79
CA GLY A 552 -7.70 42.19 37.69
C GLY A 552 -8.69 41.59 36.68
N ILE A 553 -9.94 41.39 37.08
CA ILE A 553 -11.00 40.84 36.23
C ILE A 553 -12.27 41.69 36.42
N LEU A 554 -12.83 42.17 35.31
CA LEU A 554 -14.12 42.84 35.26
C LEU A 554 -15.07 42.11 34.31
N LEU A 555 -16.30 41.94 34.79
CA LEU A 555 -17.39 41.27 34.09
C LEU A 555 -18.53 42.26 33.88
N SER A 556 -19.14 42.23 32.70
CA SER A 556 -20.43 42.88 32.50
C SER A 556 -21.56 42.14 33.22
N GLN A 557 -22.69 42.83 33.46
CA GLN A 557 -23.91 42.20 33.95
C GLN A 557 -24.38 41.02 33.09
N ALA A 558 -24.23 41.10 31.76
CA ALA A 558 -24.64 40.05 30.84
C ALA A 558 -23.84 38.75 31.10
N THR A 559 -22.52 38.87 31.29
CA THR A 559 -21.67 37.74 31.67
C THR A 559 -22.04 37.20 33.05
N ALA A 560 -22.17 38.09 34.04
CA ALA A 560 -22.45 37.71 35.43
C ALA A 560 -23.77 36.91 35.58
N ARG A 561 -24.81 37.24 34.80
CA ARG A 561 -26.11 36.53 34.82
C ARG A 561 -26.04 35.10 34.28
N GLN A 562 -25.04 34.78 33.45
CA GLN A 562 -24.86 33.45 32.87
C GLN A 562 -23.94 32.56 33.71
N LEU A 563 -23.41 33.06 34.84
CA LEU A 563 -22.55 32.28 35.72
C LEU A 563 -23.38 31.44 36.69
N PRO A 564 -22.91 30.21 37.01
CA PRO A 564 -23.53 29.38 38.03
C PRO A 564 -23.30 29.97 39.44
N ALA A 565 -24.18 29.63 40.38
CA ALA A 565 -24.17 30.18 41.74
C ALA A 565 -22.87 29.92 42.54
N PHE A 566 -22.09 28.90 42.16
CA PHE A 566 -20.80 28.59 42.81
C PHE A 566 -19.65 29.51 42.37
N LEU A 567 -19.85 30.38 41.37
CA LEU A 567 -18.92 31.45 40.98
C LEU A 567 -19.46 32.80 41.47
N PRO A 568 -19.29 33.12 42.76
CA PRO A 568 -19.77 34.38 43.33
C PRO A 568 -19.10 35.60 42.69
N VAL A 569 -19.93 36.60 42.39
CA VAL A 569 -19.53 37.88 41.80
C VAL A 569 -19.93 39.04 42.70
N ARG A 570 -19.05 40.03 42.84
CA ARG A 570 -19.28 41.28 43.55
C ARG A 570 -19.61 42.37 42.56
N VAL A 571 -20.76 43.01 42.72
CA VAL A 571 -21.09 44.23 41.96
C VAL A 571 -20.26 45.39 42.47
N LEU A 572 -19.69 46.18 41.55
CA LEU A 572 -18.84 47.31 41.91
C LEU A 572 -19.54 48.64 41.69
N ASP A 573 -20.10 48.84 40.49
CA ASP A 573 -20.72 50.11 40.12
C ASP A 573 -21.58 49.97 38.84
N GLU A 574 -22.29 51.04 38.47
CA GLU A 574 -22.86 51.25 37.14
C GLU A 574 -22.01 52.25 36.34
N VAL A 575 -21.57 51.83 35.16
CA VAL A 575 -20.70 52.62 34.30
C VAL A 575 -21.36 52.93 32.96
N ILE A 576 -21.21 54.16 32.48
CA ILE A 576 -21.64 54.59 31.15
C ILE A 576 -20.45 54.57 30.22
N VAL A 577 -20.60 53.89 29.09
CA VAL A 577 -19.50 53.65 28.16
C VAL A 577 -19.60 54.63 27.00
N LYS A 578 -18.50 55.25 26.57
CA LYS A 578 -18.49 56.25 25.49
C LYS A 578 -19.23 55.77 24.23
N GLY A 579 -20.33 56.42 23.86
CA GLY A 579 -21.16 56.03 22.70
C GLY A 579 -22.36 55.14 23.03
N ARG A 580 -22.59 54.81 24.30
CA ARG A 580 -23.81 54.15 24.78
C ARG A 580 -24.43 54.97 25.92
N ALA A 581 -25.73 55.23 25.85
CA ALA A 581 -26.44 55.99 26.88
C ALA A 581 -26.86 55.12 28.08
N GLU A 582 -27.05 53.82 27.86
CA GLU A 582 -27.44 52.86 28.90
C GLU A 582 -26.27 52.54 29.84
N PRO A 583 -26.46 52.69 31.16
CA PRO A 583 -25.51 52.20 32.16
C PRO A 583 -25.34 50.68 32.10
N VAL A 584 -24.12 50.21 32.34
CA VAL A 584 -23.78 48.79 32.46
C VAL A 584 -23.31 48.55 33.89
N ARG A 585 -23.97 47.64 34.62
CA ARG A 585 -23.45 47.15 35.90
C ARG A 585 -22.19 46.31 35.66
N VAL A 586 -21.15 46.62 36.42
CA VAL A 586 -19.86 45.91 36.37
C VAL A 586 -19.62 45.13 37.65
N PHE A 587 -19.01 43.96 37.48
CA PHE A 587 -18.79 42.98 38.53
C PHE A 587 -17.34 42.52 38.51
N THR A 588 -16.85 42.05 39.65
CA THR A 588 -15.60 41.30 39.74
C THR A 588 -15.85 39.97 40.46
N LEU A 589 -14.91 39.04 40.39
CA LEU A 589 -15.00 37.78 41.10
C LEU A 589 -14.78 38.01 42.61
N CYS A 590 -15.53 37.28 43.42
CA CYS A 590 -15.68 37.58 44.84
C CYS A 590 -15.61 36.33 45.69
N ALA A 591 -14.50 36.12 46.38
CA ALA A 591 -14.37 34.98 47.29
C ALA A 591 -15.17 35.16 48.60
N ASP A 592 -15.55 36.40 48.94
CA ASP A 592 -16.14 36.76 50.22
C ASP A 592 -17.63 37.13 50.08
N SER A 593 -18.50 36.18 50.41
CA SER A 593 -19.96 36.32 50.29
C SER A 593 -20.53 37.53 51.04
N GLU A 594 -19.93 37.91 52.17
CA GLU A 594 -20.40 39.05 52.97
C GLU A 594 -20.02 40.37 52.30
N ALA A 595 -18.78 40.47 51.79
CA ALA A 595 -18.34 41.63 51.00
C ALA A 595 -19.17 41.80 49.72
N CYS A 596 -19.51 40.70 49.05
CA CYS A 596 -20.43 40.68 47.92
C CYS A 596 -21.81 41.28 48.27
N THR A 597 -22.38 40.83 49.39
CA THR A 597 -23.71 41.28 49.85
C THR A 597 -23.69 42.75 50.23
N LEU A 598 -22.65 43.20 50.94
CA LEU A 598 -22.47 44.61 51.32
C LEU A 598 -22.28 45.51 50.10
N SER A 599 -21.49 45.08 49.10
CA SER A 599 -21.28 45.83 47.87
C SER A 599 -22.57 45.98 47.06
N ALA A 600 -23.40 44.94 47.02
CA ALA A 600 -24.72 44.99 46.36
C ALA A 600 -25.69 45.91 47.11
N ALA A 601 -25.81 45.76 48.42
CA ALA A 601 -26.67 46.60 49.25
C ALA A 601 -26.26 48.08 49.19
N ALA A 602 -24.94 48.37 49.19
CA ALA A 602 -24.41 49.72 49.02
C ALA A 602 -24.81 50.34 47.69
N LEU A 603 -24.64 49.61 46.58
CA LEU A 603 -24.96 50.12 45.25
C LEU A 603 -26.47 50.29 45.07
N ASP A 604 -27.29 49.33 45.51
CA ASP A 604 -28.75 49.42 45.40
C ASP A 604 -29.30 50.58 46.25
N ALA A 605 -28.77 50.80 47.46
CA ALA A 605 -29.12 51.96 48.29
C ALA A 605 -28.73 53.28 47.63
N PHE A 606 -27.53 53.35 47.04
CA PHE A 606 -27.07 54.53 46.31
C PHE A 606 -27.95 54.83 45.09
N GLN A 607 -28.36 53.80 44.35
CA GLN A 607 -29.28 53.92 43.22
C GLN A 607 -30.69 54.34 43.63
N ALA A 608 -31.14 53.91 44.81
CA ALA A 608 -32.41 54.35 45.40
C ALA A 608 -32.37 55.78 45.95
N GLY A 609 -31.20 56.43 45.96
CA GLY A 609 -31.00 57.77 46.51
C GLY A 609 -30.83 57.81 48.03
N ASP A 610 -30.68 56.65 48.69
CA ASP A 610 -30.43 56.54 50.13
C ASP A 610 -28.92 56.58 50.41
N ALA A 611 -28.36 57.79 50.45
CA ALA A 611 -26.94 58.01 50.71
C ALA A 611 -26.51 57.53 52.11
N PHE A 612 -27.42 57.53 53.10
CA PHE A 612 -27.10 57.10 54.47
C PHE A 612 -26.93 55.59 54.54
N ALA A 613 -27.89 54.83 53.99
CA ALA A 613 -27.78 53.38 53.91
C ALA A 613 -26.59 52.94 53.04
N ALA A 614 -26.36 53.62 51.91
CA ALA A 614 -25.21 53.35 51.06
C ALA A 614 -23.88 53.55 51.80
N ALA A 615 -23.73 54.66 52.53
CA ALA A 615 -22.54 54.92 53.35
C ALA A 615 -22.33 53.87 54.45
N ALA A 616 -23.40 53.47 55.15
CA ALA A 616 -23.32 52.46 56.21
C ALA A 616 -22.85 51.10 55.67
N HIS A 617 -23.37 50.65 54.53
CA HIS A 617 -22.92 49.41 53.89
C HIS A 617 -21.47 49.51 53.38
N LEU A 618 -21.06 50.67 52.84
CA LEU A 618 -19.69 50.90 52.40
C LEU A 618 -18.68 50.93 53.55
N ASP A 619 -19.04 51.50 54.70
CA ASP A 619 -18.17 51.51 55.87
C ASP A 619 -17.96 50.09 56.41
N GLN A 620 -19.00 49.26 56.43
CA GLN A 620 -18.87 47.83 56.75
C GLN A 620 -17.99 47.10 55.72
N LEU A 621 -18.18 47.39 54.43
CA LEU A 621 -17.36 46.82 53.35
C LEU A 621 -15.89 47.23 53.50
N LEU A 622 -15.59 48.48 53.81
CA LEU A 622 -14.23 49.01 53.96
C LEU A 622 -13.56 48.57 55.26
N GLN A 623 -14.32 48.23 56.31
CA GLN A 623 -13.77 47.55 57.49
C GLN A 623 -13.27 46.15 57.14
N ARG A 624 -13.96 45.47 56.22
CA ARG A 624 -13.66 44.10 55.80
C ARG A 624 -12.62 44.03 54.68
N CYS A 625 -12.65 45.00 53.77
CA CYS A 625 -11.70 45.18 52.69
C CYS A 625 -11.04 46.58 52.78
N PRO A 626 -10.12 46.80 53.74
CA PRO A 626 -9.47 48.09 53.91
C PRO A 626 -8.74 48.50 52.63
N GLY A 627 -9.05 49.69 52.13
CA GLY A 627 -8.39 50.25 50.95
C GLY A 627 -8.90 49.75 49.61
N ASP A 628 -10.03 49.02 49.55
CA ASP A 628 -10.66 48.61 48.29
C ASP A 628 -10.97 49.83 47.39
N PRO A 629 -10.29 49.99 46.24
CA PRO A 629 -10.45 51.17 45.40
C PRO A 629 -11.87 51.33 44.86
N ALA A 630 -12.57 50.23 44.58
CA ALA A 630 -13.95 50.26 44.09
C ALA A 630 -14.91 50.80 45.16
N ALA A 631 -14.82 50.28 46.39
CA ALA A 631 -15.64 50.74 47.51
C ALA A 631 -15.32 52.19 47.90
N LEU A 632 -14.05 52.58 47.95
CA LEU A 632 -13.65 53.97 48.21
C LEU A 632 -14.21 54.93 47.16
N ARG A 633 -14.18 54.53 45.89
CA ARG A 633 -14.72 55.34 44.79
C ARG A 633 -16.24 55.50 44.90
N LEU A 634 -16.97 54.41 45.15
CA LEU A 634 -18.42 54.49 45.35
C LEU A 634 -18.74 55.36 46.57
N ARG A 635 -17.94 55.30 47.65
CA ARG A 635 -18.09 56.18 48.82
C ARG A 635 -17.89 57.65 48.48
N THR A 636 -16.89 57.99 47.66
CA THR A 636 -16.73 59.37 47.18
C THR A 636 -17.98 59.84 46.43
N ARG A 637 -18.54 59.00 45.56
CA ARG A 637 -19.78 59.33 44.82
C ARG A 637 -20.99 59.48 45.74
N VAL A 638 -21.11 58.64 46.76
CA VAL A 638 -22.16 58.75 47.80
C VAL A 638 -22.03 60.08 48.54
N THR A 639 -20.81 60.47 48.95
CA THR A 639 -20.55 61.74 49.63
C THR A 639 -20.85 62.95 48.74
N GLU A 640 -20.45 62.91 47.46
CA GLU A 640 -20.75 63.97 46.50
C GLU A 640 -22.26 64.10 46.25
N ALA A 641 -22.97 62.98 46.13
CA ALA A 641 -24.42 62.97 46.01
C ALA A 641 -25.12 63.54 47.25
N ALA A 642 -24.63 63.22 48.45
CA ALA A 642 -25.17 63.73 49.71
C ALA A 642 -24.93 65.23 49.91
N ALA A 643 -23.90 65.80 49.27
CA ALA A 643 -23.59 67.23 49.31
C ALA A 643 -24.47 68.08 48.39
N LEU A 644 -25.27 67.46 47.51
CA LEU A 644 -26.18 68.18 46.63
C LEU A 644 -27.45 68.67 47.34
N PRO A 645 -28.07 69.77 46.87
CA PRO A 645 -29.37 70.21 47.35
C PRO A 645 -30.45 69.12 47.17
N ALA A 646 -31.37 69.02 48.12
CA ALA A 646 -32.48 68.07 48.07
C ALA A 646 -33.26 68.19 46.74
N GLY A 647 -33.34 67.10 45.97
CA GLY A 647 -34.02 67.05 44.67
C GLY A 647 -33.17 67.40 43.44
N ALA A 648 -31.88 67.72 43.60
CA ALA A 648 -30.98 67.89 42.47
C ALA A 648 -30.71 66.53 41.78
N PRO A 649 -30.76 66.45 40.43
CA PRO A 649 -30.47 65.21 39.73
C PRO A 649 -29.00 64.82 39.89
N TRP A 650 -28.74 63.62 40.42
CA TRP A 650 -27.39 63.05 40.49
C TRP A 650 -27.26 61.86 39.52
N PRO A 651 -26.14 61.76 38.78
CA PRO A 651 -25.89 60.61 37.92
C PRO A 651 -25.65 59.33 38.75
N THR A 652 -26.59 58.39 38.67
CA THR A 652 -26.50 57.05 39.28
C THR A 652 -25.40 56.19 38.65
N ALA A 653 -24.99 56.51 37.43
CA ALA A 653 -23.89 55.83 36.73
C ALA A 653 -22.74 56.78 36.40
N VAL A 654 -21.51 56.25 36.39
CA VAL A 654 -20.28 57.03 36.14
C VAL A 654 -19.74 56.78 34.74
N ALA A 655 -19.32 57.84 34.04
CA ALA A 655 -18.77 57.70 32.70
C ALA A 655 -17.35 57.07 32.74
N LEU A 656 -17.12 56.06 31.90
CA LEU A 656 -15.85 55.30 31.79
C LEU A 656 -14.65 56.11 31.29
N ASP A 657 -14.89 57.21 30.61
CA ASP A 657 -13.84 58.16 30.20
C ASP A 657 -13.46 59.14 31.32
N LYS A 658 -14.25 59.19 32.40
CA LYS A 658 -13.96 59.92 33.65
C LYS A 658 -13.44 58.98 34.75
N LEU A 659 -13.22 57.71 34.43
CA LEU A 659 -12.64 56.66 35.27
C LEU A 659 -11.15 56.55 34.93
#